data_AF-W9GBV2-F1
#
_entry.id   AF-W9GBV2-F1
#
_cell.length_a   1.000
_cell.length_b   1.000
_cell.length_c   1.000
_cell.angle_alpha   90.00
_cell.angle_beta   90.00
_cell.angle_gamma   90.00
#
_symmetry.space_group_name_H-M   'P 1'
#
loop_
_entity.id
_entity.type
_entity.pdbx_description
1 polymer ?
#
loop_
_entity_poly.entity_id
_entity_poly.type
_entity_poly.pdbx_seq_one_letter_code
_entity_poly.pdbx_strand_id
1 'polypeptide(L)'
;MRFVMLNFDNVALSPGAELRVDLGYGTDTFTSNSGPSFWTRPVDTATLPIKIRIVGGNGSAVLRKFGSGEPDIPPGQTPGTSIGSLTNPDVFLHDSTYQEPIYETRLECNPGFAWRNAACTLPPITDAIHRRVAAATGIIVEVDNDHVSSCSGTLIGADLFLTARHCLTDANHADLLSSSVTFDFATACDGTRPPGHVTRFFKVIEEVAFGVAATGVLQPPSSVDWVVVRLDAPPGALPAPLQIRPAAPMTGETIFTMHHPNGAAKKTQAGTFGGGTITGFDYAGGSSGSALFDANGMLVGGPLSSGAGCGVGYAPASAVRAGLTSPPAPPQPIDAMVVFDRSGSMAAAAPPVGRSKLAEAQDAAALFVQLVRENQGDRIGLVTFSSQVDLVDPPQAAAAAKGVLVGPAPFTTGHVGAITPGGATSIGAGVGNALLALAQSGTHQRAILLLTDGLQNTLPMLEDVEGSLGNTIVNVIGLGSDADLNGPLLTRVAHAHGGHFTRATDGLALRKFFGLSFGNIFESGALVDPEAVLKAGQQSSDPHGFDVCGEERITLVLTWDSEETPLLARLSTPSGKVVSERRIRPVRGRNWAFWRVPLPHAGERDGHWQFTVERLGGGGEFPPPSTDVRYQYLVICAGGPKLVAQPPARRLYTGDPVDLRAGLHYADGTFPSDATVTVHIARPELALGQLTAEAGLRPPQPGADSLDAFHSTLQAIASGSGGHLPVGNTTTQVYLFDDGLHDDGAMEPDGNYNHRVTDLTRVEGTYQFRAIATYGTQCSATREAHWSVHVEPGIDPGRSEVTLVDVAPGAGTLSTGVLVIVPRDVYGNPVGPGRGDLFTVSPMPAVHVVGPVRDRGDGGYEVSVEWDPNLVADPGVLVHQPDRDAVVVSPQPAPRCRHRCHRTDCRRPAGDLLRCLGMDEADISAVHITSVNLRVDLEDSHHPAHPTGKSGTPGCGCS
;
A
#
# COMPACT_ATOMS: atom_id res chain seq x y z
N MET A 1 38.48 -14.63 27.23
CA MET A 1 37.10 -15.03 27.57
C MET A 1 36.79 -14.82 29.05
N ARG A 2 35.83 -13.94 29.36
CA ARG A 2 35.29 -13.61 30.69
C ARG A 2 34.01 -14.40 31.00
N PHE A 3 33.22 -14.72 29.98
CA PHE A 3 32.05 -15.58 30.09
C PHE A 3 31.74 -16.28 28.77
N VAL A 4 30.90 -17.31 28.82
CA VAL A 4 30.38 -17.98 27.62
C VAL A 4 28.86 -18.12 27.68
N MET A 5 28.17 -18.06 26.55
CA MET A 5 26.75 -18.40 26.43
C MET A 5 26.64 -19.61 25.51
N LEU A 6 25.97 -20.69 25.94
CA LEU A 6 25.96 -21.95 25.20
C LEU A 6 24.63 -22.15 24.46
N ASN A 7 24.69 -22.51 23.19
CA ASN A 7 23.50 -22.89 22.41
C ASN A 7 23.41 -24.40 22.27
N PHE A 8 22.35 -24.97 22.83
CA PHE A 8 22.00 -26.36 22.62
C PHE A 8 20.92 -26.46 21.55
N ASP A 9 21.11 -27.35 20.60
CA ASP A 9 20.19 -27.63 19.48
C ASP A 9 19.94 -29.14 19.40
N ASN A 10 18.91 -29.55 18.63
CA ASN A 10 18.44 -30.93 18.53
C ASN A 10 18.26 -31.60 19.91
N VAL A 11 17.72 -30.85 20.87
CA VAL A 11 17.51 -31.32 22.24
C VAL A 11 16.30 -32.25 22.27
N ALA A 12 16.54 -33.49 22.71
CA ALA A 12 15.52 -34.51 22.90
C ALA A 12 15.65 -35.10 24.30
N LEU A 13 14.72 -34.74 25.20
CA LEU A 13 14.71 -35.18 26.59
C LEU A 13 13.48 -36.07 26.83
N SER A 14 13.66 -37.20 27.51
CA SER A 14 12.54 -38.02 27.96
C SER A 14 11.69 -37.28 29.01
N PRO A 15 10.40 -37.60 29.19
CA PRO A 15 9.60 -37.03 30.28
C PRO A 15 10.29 -37.17 31.64
N GLY A 16 10.41 -36.07 32.38
CA GLY A 16 11.13 -36.01 33.67
C GLY A 16 12.65 -35.88 33.58
N ALA A 17 13.25 -35.92 32.38
CA ALA A 17 14.66 -35.60 32.18
C ALA A 17 14.88 -34.09 32.12
N GLU A 18 16.00 -33.65 32.69
CA GLU A 18 16.42 -32.26 32.74
C GLU A 18 17.87 -32.12 32.26
N LEU A 19 18.12 -31.22 31.31
CA LEU A 19 19.47 -30.78 30.98
C LEU A 19 19.86 -29.66 31.94
N ARG A 20 20.88 -29.89 32.76
CA ARG A 20 21.39 -28.91 33.73
C ARG A 20 22.77 -28.40 33.32
N VAL A 21 22.94 -27.07 33.33
CA VAL A 21 24.20 -26.39 33.07
C VAL A 21 24.60 -25.57 34.29
N ASP A 22 25.77 -25.88 34.85
CA ASP A 22 26.35 -25.12 35.97
C ASP A 22 26.93 -23.79 35.47
N LEU A 23 26.40 -22.68 35.96
CA LEU A 23 26.76 -21.33 35.52
C LEU A 23 27.89 -20.71 36.36
N GLY A 24 28.25 -21.33 37.50
CA GLY A 24 29.19 -20.80 38.48
C GLY A 24 28.54 -19.93 39.58
N TYR A 25 27.36 -19.37 39.32
CA TYR A 25 26.55 -18.59 40.27
C TYR A 25 25.10 -19.11 40.37
N GLY A 26 24.81 -20.22 39.70
CA GLY A 26 23.48 -20.79 39.58
C GLY A 26 23.47 -22.00 38.66
N THR A 27 22.29 -22.51 38.35
CA THR A 27 22.13 -23.62 37.41
C THR A 27 20.98 -23.31 36.47
N ASP A 28 21.25 -23.40 35.17
CA ASP A 28 20.17 -23.45 34.17
C ASP A 28 19.65 -24.87 34.07
N THR A 29 18.33 -25.00 34.02
CA THR A 29 17.63 -26.29 33.94
C THR A 29 16.62 -26.24 32.80
N PHE A 30 16.84 -27.07 31.80
CA PHE A 30 15.97 -27.20 30.63
C PHE A 30 15.25 -28.54 30.65
N THR A 31 13.99 -28.55 30.26
CA THR A 31 13.12 -29.74 30.26
C THR A 31 12.64 -30.02 28.84
N SER A 32 11.87 -31.09 28.64
CA SER A 32 11.17 -31.33 27.37
C SER A 32 10.27 -30.17 26.93
N ASN A 33 9.83 -29.32 27.86
CA ASN A 33 9.00 -28.15 27.57
C ASN A 33 9.81 -26.93 27.11
N SER A 34 11.14 -26.96 27.25
CA SER A 34 12.03 -25.86 26.84
C SER A 34 12.26 -25.79 25.33
N GLY A 35 11.68 -26.73 24.56
CA GLY A 35 11.83 -26.78 23.11
C GLY A 35 13.12 -27.45 22.63
N PRO A 36 13.28 -27.59 21.30
CA PRO A 36 14.39 -28.32 20.70
C PRO A 36 15.71 -27.52 20.63
N SER A 37 15.69 -26.20 20.87
CA SER A 37 16.86 -25.33 20.85
C SER A 37 16.74 -24.20 21.87
N PHE A 38 17.81 -23.90 22.60
CA PHE A 38 17.85 -22.85 23.61
C PHE A 38 19.27 -22.37 23.94
N TRP A 39 19.35 -21.16 24.49
CA TRP A 39 20.59 -20.55 24.98
C TRP A 39 20.63 -20.50 26.50
N THR A 40 21.78 -20.82 27.09
CA THR A 40 22.02 -20.59 28.52
C THR A 40 22.11 -19.10 28.84
N ARG A 41 21.93 -18.76 30.11
CA ARG A 41 22.49 -17.53 30.68
C ARG A 41 24.02 -17.54 30.59
N PRO A 42 24.70 -16.39 30.71
CA PRO A 42 26.16 -16.32 30.73
C PRO A 42 26.75 -17.23 31.80
N VAL A 43 27.69 -18.09 31.42
CA VAL A 43 28.44 -18.96 32.33
C VAL A 43 29.74 -18.26 32.72
N ASP A 44 30.02 -18.19 34.02
CA ASP A 44 31.26 -17.64 34.53
C ASP A 44 32.45 -18.58 34.23
N THR A 45 33.39 -18.11 33.38
CA THR A 45 34.57 -18.90 33.00
C THR A 45 35.58 -19.09 34.13
N ALA A 46 35.47 -18.35 35.24
CA ALA A 46 36.28 -18.62 36.44
C ALA A 46 35.96 -19.99 37.07
N THR A 47 34.82 -20.60 36.70
CA THR A 47 34.35 -21.88 37.24
C THR A 47 34.58 -23.08 36.33
N LEU A 48 35.38 -22.90 35.26
CA LEU A 48 35.71 -23.99 34.31
C LEU A 48 36.36 -25.21 35.01
N PRO A 49 36.05 -26.45 34.56
CA PRO A 49 35.22 -26.79 33.40
C PRO A 49 33.70 -26.68 33.66
N ILE A 50 32.94 -26.27 32.64
CA ILE A 50 31.46 -26.16 32.70
C ILE A 50 30.85 -27.55 32.85
N LYS A 51 30.06 -27.77 33.90
CA LYS A 51 29.37 -29.05 34.13
C LYS A 51 28.01 -29.04 33.43
N ILE A 52 27.90 -29.84 32.36
CA ILE A 52 26.66 -30.07 31.60
C ILE A 52 26.23 -31.51 31.83
N ARG A 53 24.97 -31.73 32.23
CA ARG A 53 24.50 -33.07 32.61
C ARG A 53 23.00 -33.22 32.39
N ILE A 54 22.60 -34.37 31.86
CA ILE A 54 21.19 -34.79 31.83
C ILE A 54 20.92 -35.61 33.09
N VAL A 55 19.91 -35.22 33.86
CA VAL A 55 19.50 -35.88 35.10
C VAL A 55 18.01 -36.23 35.05
N GLY A 56 17.53 -37.12 35.92
CA GLY A 56 16.10 -37.45 36.03
C GLY A 56 15.54 -38.34 34.89
N GLY A 57 16.32 -38.63 33.85
CA GLY A 57 15.96 -39.51 32.74
C GLY A 57 17.05 -39.57 31.68
N ASN A 58 16.67 -39.90 30.44
CA ASN A 58 17.59 -40.01 29.31
C ASN A 58 17.32 -38.90 28.28
N GLY A 59 18.33 -38.55 27.49
CA GLY A 59 18.15 -37.62 26.40
C GLY A 59 19.44 -37.34 25.63
N SER A 60 19.35 -36.47 24.63
CA SER A 60 20.47 -35.96 23.86
C SER A 60 20.33 -34.45 23.68
N ALA A 61 21.46 -33.76 23.61
CA ALA A 61 21.54 -32.34 23.27
C ALA A 61 22.85 -32.12 22.49
N VAL A 62 22.80 -31.31 21.43
CA VAL A 62 23.99 -30.96 20.64
C VAL A 62 24.38 -29.53 20.98
N LEU A 63 25.59 -29.33 21.53
CA LEU A 63 26.16 -28.00 21.67
C LEU A 63 26.60 -27.53 20.28
N ARG A 64 25.84 -26.62 19.67
CA ARG A 64 26.01 -26.24 18.26
C ARG A 64 26.87 -24.98 18.10
N LYS A 65 26.63 -23.98 18.96
CA LYS A 65 27.29 -22.67 18.95
C LYS A 65 27.53 -22.18 20.37
N PHE A 66 28.39 -21.18 20.52
CA PHE A 66 28.53 -20.45 21.77
C PHE A 66 28.84 -18.97 21.48
N GLY A 67 28.38 -18.08 22.36
CA GLY A 67 28.80 -16.69 22.41
C GLY A 67 30.02 -16.54 23.34
N SER A 68 31.01 -15.77 22.89
CA SER A 68 32.25 -15.49 23.63
C SER A 68 32.23 -14.07 24.19
N GLY A 69 32.15 -13.92 25.51
CA GLY A 69 32.35 -12.63 26.16
C GLY A 69 33.84 -12.37 26.37
N GLU A 70 34.55 -11.87 25.37
CA GLU A 70 35.97 -11.53 25.49
C GLU A 70 36.30 -10.11 25.03
N PRO A 71 37.39 -9.51 25.55
CA PRO A 71 37.86 -8.22 25.05
C PRO A 71 38.10 -8.31 23.55
N ASP A 72 37.49 -7.40 22.81
CA ASP A 72 37.56 -7.37 21.35
C ASP A 72 37.78 -5.94 20.85
N ILE A 73 38.40 -5.86 19.67
CA ILE A 73 38.57 -4.62 18.91
C ILE A 73 37.80 -4.79 17.60
N PRO A 74 36.83 -3.93 17.29
CA PRO A 74 36.10 -3.99 16.03
C PRO A 74 37.06 -4.04 14.83
N PRO A 75 36.87 -4.95 13.85
CA PRO A 75 37.79 -5.13 12.74
C PRO A 75 38.08 -3.83 11.98
N GLY A 76 39.35 -3.55 11.75
CA GLY A 76 39.79 -2.38 10.99
C GLY A 76 39.72 -1.04 11.75
N GLN A 77 39.42 -1.06 13.05
CA GLN A 77 39.28 0.15 13.86
C GLN A 77 40.40 0.29 14.90
N THR A 78 40.72 1.54 15.24
CA THR A 78 41.71 1.86 16.29
C THR A 78 40.97 2.28 17.56
N PRO A 79 41.22 1.63 18.72
CA PRO A 79 40.60 2.01 19.99
C PRO A 79 40.83 3.49 20.34
N GLY A 80 39.80 4.17 20.86
CA GLY A 80 39.88 5.59 21.25
C GLY A 80 39.60 6.55 20.09
N THR A 81 39.00 6.06 19.01
CA THR A 81 38.54 6.88 17.88
C THR A 81 37.01 6.98 17.88
N SER A 82 36.43 7.76 16.97
CA SER A 82 34.98 7.98 16.91
C SER A 82 34.14 6.74 16.60
N ILE A 83 34.75 5.60 16.30
CA ILE A 83 34.05 4.33 16.08
C ILE A 83 34.78 3.18 16.78
N GLY A 84 36.11 3.26 16.92
CA GLY A 84 36.93 2.19 17.45
C GLY A 84 36.99 2.14 18.97
N SER A 85 36.80 0.94 19.50
CA SER A 85 36.90 0.65 20.94
C SER A 85 37.71 -0.61 21.23
N LEU A 86 38.11 -0.77 22.49
CA LEU A 86 38.58 -2.04 23.06
C LEU A 86 37.65 -2.37 24.22
N THR A 87 36.78 -3.37 24.04
CA THR A 87 35.78 -3.74 25.05
C THR A 87 36.40 -4.49 26.23
N ASN A 88 35.75 -4.46 27.40
CA ASN A 88 36.11 -5.35 28.52
C ASN A 88 34.83 -5.88 29.20
N PRO A 89 34.26 -6.99 28.69
CA PRO A 89 32.99 -7.54 29.17
C PRO A 89 33.16 -8.37 30.45
N ASP A 90 33.93 -7.86 31.43
CA ASP A 90 34.15 -8.50 32.74
C ASP A 90 32.95 -8.31 33.67
N VAL A 91 31.78 -8.77 33.21
CA VAL A 91 30.48 -8.67 33.92
C VAL A 91 30.46 -9.42 35.27
N PHE A 92 31.42 -10.33 35.49
CA PHE A 92 31.63 -11.06 36.74
C PHE A 92 32.68 -10.41 37.67
N LEU A 93 33.28 -9.28 37.25
CA LEU A 93 34.33 -8.55 37.96
C LEU A 93 35.48 -9.45 38.42
N HIS A 94 36.00 -10.28 37.52
CA HIS A 94 37.18 -11.12 37.76
C HIS A 94 38.40 -10.29 38.16
N ASP A 95 38.53 -9.09 37.59
CA ASP A 95 39.60 -8.16 37.92
C ASP A 95 39.17 -7.19 39.04
N SER A 96 40.08 -6.93 39.98
CA SER A 96 39.93 -5.88 40.99
C SER A 96 41.27 -5.19 41.23
N THR A 97 41.43 -3.91 40.90
CA THR A 97 40.43 -2.99 40.32
C THR A 97 39.98 -3.40 38.91
N TYR A 98 38.71 -3.12 38.59
CA TYR A 98 38.16 -3.32 37.24
C TYR A 98 38.98 -2.53 36.21
N GLN A 99 39.27 -3.15 35.07
CA GLN A 99 39.97 -2.50 33.98
C GLN A 99 38.94 -1.83 33.05
N GLU A 100 38.98 -0.50 32.94
CA GLU A 100 38.09 0.21 32.02
C GLU A 100 38.42 -0.14 30.55
N PRO A 101 37.41 -0.25 29.68
CA PRO A 101 37.64 -0.37 28.24
C PRO A 101 38.23 0.93 27.66
N ILE A 102 38.74 0.85 26.44
CA ILE A 102 39.00 2.05 25.64
C ILE A 102 37.72 2.37 24.89
N TYR A 103 37.03 3.43 25.30
CA TYR A 103 35.76 3.85 24.70
C TYR A 103 35.95 4.39 23.29
N GLU A 104 34.91 4.22 22.47
CA GLU A 104 34.76 4.96 21.22
C GLU A 104 34.25 6.38 21.52
N THR A 105 34.59 7.37 20.69
CA THR A 105 34.40 8.80 20.98
C THR A 105 33.28 9.48 20.17
N ARG A 106 32.40 8.74 19.48
CA ARG A 106 31.30 9.29 18.66
C ARG A 106 30.37 10.22 19.43
N LEU A 107 30.11 9.87 20.69
CA LEU A 107 29.20 10.58 21.59
C LEU A 107 29.94 11.15 22.81
N GLU A 108 31.24 11.38 22.65
CA GLU A 108 32.04 12.16 23.59
C GLU A 108 31.68 13.64 23.42
N CYS A 109 30.96 14.19 24.40
CA CYS A 109 30.64 15.60 24.43
C CYS A 109 31.66 16.41 25.24
N ASN A 110 32.19 15.81 26.31
CA ASN A 110 33.23 16.39 27.15
C ASN A 110 34.53 15.59 26.95
N PRO A 111 35.67 16.25 26.62
CA PRO A 111 36.95 15.56 26.45
C PRO A 111 37.31 14.70 27.66
N GLY A 112 37.57 13.41 27.43
CA GLY A 112 37.86 12.39 28.43
C GLY A 112 36.64 11.73 29.06
N PHE A 113 35.42 12.05 28.60
CA PHE A 113 34.13 11.69 29.19
C PHE A 113 33.94 12.19 30.64
N ALA A 114 32.90 12.97 30.91
CA ALA A 114 32.62 13.55 32.22
C ALA A 114 31.74 12.68 33.14
N TRP A 115 31.34 11.49 32.69
CA TRP A 115 30.59 10.55 33.53
C TRP A 115 31.41 10.06 34.72
N ARG A 116 30.71 9.56 35.73
CA ARG A 116 31.28 9.04 36.97
C ARG A 116 30.94 7.57 37.14
N ASN A 117 31.67 6.89 37.99
CA ASN A 117 31.26 5.57 38.47
C ASN A 117 29.91 5.68 39.21
N ALA A 118 28.97 4.76 38.93
CA ALA A 118 27.64 4.79 39.53
C ALA A 118 27.61 4.66 41.07
N ALA A 119 28.69 4.19 41.69
CA ALA A 119 28.82 4.16 43.15
C ALA A 119 29.27 5.50 43.76
N CYS A 120 29.80 6.42 42.96
CA CYS A 120 30.23 7.74 43.45
C CYS A 120 29.03 8.69 43.64
N THR A 121 29.15 9.62 44.58
CA THR A 121 28.14 10.67 44.79
C THR A 121 27.97 11.53 43.54
N LEU A 122 26.72 11.80 43.17
CA LEU A 122 26.35 12.62 42.01
C LEU A 122 25.52 13.84 42.43
N PRO A 123 26.14 14.93 42.95
CA PRO A 123 25.42 16.18 43.14
C PRO A 123 24.84 16.66 41.80
N PRO A 124 23.56 17.08 41.73
CA PRO A 124 22.61 17.41 42.81
C PRO A 124 21.67 16.28 43.27
N ILE A 125 21.87 15.05 42.83
CA ILE A 125 21.02 13.89 43.15
C ILE A 125 21.36 13.34 44.55
N THR A 126 20.34 13.03 45.35
CA THR A 126 20.57 12.44 46.68
C THR A 126 21.04 10.99 46.55
N ASP A 127 21.92 10.54 47.46
CA ASP A 127 22.46 9.16 47.44
C ASP A 127 21.37 8.08 47.56
N ALA A 128 20.23 8.39 48.18
CA ALA A 128 19.11 7.45 48.28
C ALA A 128 18.47 7.21 46.91
N ILE A 129 18.22 8.28 46.16
CA ILE A 129 17.62 8.22 44.81
C ILE A 129 18.62 7.63 43.83
N HIS A 130 19.86 8.09 43.90
CA HIS A 130 20.97 7.62 43.07
C HIS A 130 21.16 6.10 43.21
N ARG A 131 21.23 5.57 44.45
CA ARG A 131 21.34 4.12 44.68
C ARG A 131 20.12 3.33 44.22
N ARG A 132 18.91 3.89 44.36
CA ARG A 132 17.69 3.22 43.88
C ARG A 132 17.70 3.06 42.37
N VAL A 133 18.05 4.12 41.63
CA VAL A 133 18.18 4.06 40.17
C VAL A 133 19.32 3.12 39.77
N ALA A 134 20.47 3.20 40.46
CA ALA A 134 21.59 2.29 40.21
C ALA A 134 21.22 0.81 40.38
N ALA A 135 20.37 0.49 41.36
CA ALA A 135 19.89 -0.88 41.55
C ALA A 135 18.99 -1.34 40.40
N ALA A 136 18.14 -0.47 39.84
CA ALA A 136 17.19 -0.82 38.78
C ALA A 136 17.75 -0.73 37.35
N THR A 137 18.91 -0.09 37.16
CA THR A 137 19.63 -0.08 35.88
C THR A 137 20.42 -1.37 35.71
N GLY A 138 20.30 -2.00 34.55
CA GLY A 138 21.02 -3.23 34.21
C GLY A 138 21.70 -3.16 32.86
N ILE A 139 22.47 -4.20 32.58
CA ILE A 139 23.04 -4.50 31.26
C ILE A 139 22.33 -5.75 30.72
N ILE A 140 21.85 -5.68 29.49
CA ILE A 140 21.42 -6.84 28.70
C ILE A 140 22.60 -7.30 27.86
N VAL A 141 22.81 -8.61 27.79
CA VAL A 141 23.81 -9.25 26.92
C VAL A 141 23.12 -10.28 26.06
N GLU A 142 23.49 -10.30 24.78
CA GLU A 142 22.85 -11.11 23.76
C GLU A 142 23.87 -11.57 22.72
N VAL A 143 23.55 -12.66 22.04
CA VAL A 143 24.29 -13.14 20.87
C VAL A 143 23.52 -12.69 19.64
N ASP A 144 24.13 -11.79 18.87
CA ASP A 144 23.61 -11.28 17.60
C ASP A 144 24.58 -11.65 16.49
N ASN A 145 24.06 -12.30 15.43
CA ASN A 145 24.85 -12.84 14.33
C ASN A 145 26.05 -13.69 14.83
N ASP A 146 27.28 -13.22 14.60
CA ASP A 146 28.53 -13.87 14.98
C ASP A 146 29.23 -13.20 16.18
N HIS A 147 28.55 -12.30 16.91
CA HIS A 147 29.13 -11.52 18.01
C HIS A 147 28.27 -11.53 19.29
N VAL A 148 28.89 -11.21 20.43
CA VAL A 148 28.18 -10.93 21.68
C VAL A 148 28.03 -9.42 21.80
N SER A 149 26.78 -8.96 21.89
CA SER A 149 26.41 -7.57 22.05
C SER A 149 25.97 -7.28 23.49
N SER A 150 25.92 -6.01 23.84
CA SER A 150 25.35 -5.57 25.11
C SER A 150 24.73 -4.18 24.99
N CYS A 151 23.60 -4.00 25.67
CA CYS A 151 22.95 -2.71 25.85
C CYS A 151 22.65 -2.43 27.32
N SER A 152 22.35 -1.18 27.64
CA SER A 152 21.84 -0.75 28.94
C SER A 152 20.32 -0.93 29.00
N GLY A 153 19.74 -0.91 30.19
CA GLY A 153 18.29 -0.87 30.33
C GLY A 153 17.84 -0.64 31.75
N THR A 154 16.53 -0.57 31.95
CA THR A 154 15.93 -0.17 33.23
C THR A 154 14.76 -1.08 33.60
N LEU A 155 14.73 -1.54 34.86
CA LEU A 155 13.60 -2.27 35.41
C LEU A 155 12.44 -1.31 35.73
N ILE A 156 11.31 -1.48 35.05
CA ILE A 156 10.12 -0.61 35.13
C ILE A 156 8.87 -1.31 35.69
N GLY A 157 8.94 -2.62 35.90
CA GLY A 157 7.90 -3.44 36.53
C GLY A 157 8.52 -4.56 37.36
N ALA A 158 7.68 -5.41 37.98
CA ALA A 158 8.17 -6.49 38.85
C ALA A 158 9.21 -7.39 38.15
N ASP A 159 9.02 -7.63 36.86
CA ASP A 159 9.82 -8.45 35.96
C ASP A 159 9.97 -7.82 34.56
N LEU A 160 9.63 -6.53 34.42
CA LEU A 160 9.61 -5.83 33.14
C LEU A 160 10.85 -4.94 32.98
N PHE A 161 11.65 -5.22 31.96
CA PHE A 161 12.89 -4.53 31.65
C PHE A 161 12.76 -3.76 30.33
N LEU A 162 13.00 -2.44 30.39
CA LEU A 162 12.94 -1.52 29.25
C LEU A 162 14.34 -1.31 28.68
N THR A 163 14.50 -1.50 27.37
CA THR A 163 15.72 -1.24 26.59
C THR A 163 15.37 -0.69 25.21
N ALA A 164 16.37 -0.29 24.41
CA ALA A 164 16.18 0.22 23.06
C ALA A 164 15.80 -0.91 22.10
N ARG A 165 14.94 -0.63 21.11
CA ARG A 165 14.52 -1.65 20.15
C ARG A 165 15.69 -2.06 19.26
N HIS A 166 16.56 -1.13 18.88
CA HIS A 166 17.73 -1.46 18.07
C HIS A 166 18.75 -2.38 18.73
N CYS A 167 18.61 -2.68 20.03
CA CYS A 167 19.42 -3.69 20.72
C CYS A 167 18.90 -5.12 20.51
N LEU A 168 17.63 -5.26 20.09
CA LEU A 168 16.97 -6.54 19.84
C LEU A 168 16.21 -6.40 18.52
N THR A 169 16.87 -6.67 17.40
CA THR A 169 16.34 -6.42 16.05
C THR A 169 16.01 -7.68 15.27
N ASP A 170 16.48 -8.86 15.67
CA ASP A 170 16.32 -10.10 14.88
C ASP A 170 14.84 -10.47 14.75
N ALA A 171 14.36 -10.52 13.51
CA ALA A 171 12.96 -10.82 13.21
C ALA A 171 12.50 -12.22 13.61
N ASN A 172 13.43 -13.15 13.82
CA ASN A 172 13.18 -14.49 14.36
C ASN A 172 13.40 -14.55 15.87
N HIS A 173 13.64 -13.41 16.53
CA HIS A 173 13.91 -13.27 17.96
C HIS A 173 15.14 -14.08 18.43
N ALA A 174 16.13 -14.33 17.55
CA ALA A 174 17.30 -15.11 17.95
C ALA A 174 18.14 -14.39 19.03
N ASP A 175 18.28 -13.07 18.90
CA ASP A 175 18.90 -12.19 19.89
C ASP A 175 18.14 -12.20 21.22
N LEU A 176 16.81 -12.11 21.19
CA LEU A 176 15.96 -12.20 22.36
C LEU A 176 16.06 -13.54 23.07
N LEU A 177 16.05 -14.65 22.31
CA LEU A 177 16.19 -16.00 22.87
C LEU A 177 17.56 -16.22 23.50
N SER A 178 18.59 -15.52 23.06
CA SER A 178 19.92 -15.55 23.68
C SER A 178 20.02 -14.62 24.89
N SER A 179 19.27 -13.52 24.90
CA SER A 179 19.37 -12.41 25.84
C SER A 179 19.31 -12.78 27.32
N SER A 180 20.12 -12.09 28.14
CA SER A 180 20.11 -12.18 29.60
C SER A 180 20.47 -10.84 30.22
N VAL A 181 19.86 -10.50 31.36
CA VAL A 181 20.06 -9.22 32.05
C VAL A 181 20.74 -9.42 33.39
N THR A 182 21.70 -8.56 33.73
CA THR A 182 22.20 -8.43 35.11
C THR A 182 22.14 -6.98 35.59
N PHE A 183 21.81 -6.81 36.88
CA PHE A 183 21.80 -5.52 37.57
C PHE A 183 23.05 -5.31 38.43
N ASP A 184 23.81 -6.38 38.65
CA ASP A 184 24.87 -6.46 39.65
C ASP A 184 26.20 -5.88 39.14
N PHE A 185 26.35 -5.63 37.83
CA PHE A 185 27.61 -5.19 37.21
C PHE A 185 27.97 -3.73 37.53
N ALA A 186 28.42 -3.50 38.76
CA ALA A 186 28.85 -2.22 39.27
C ALA A 186 30.04 -2.41 40.23
N THR A 187 31.00 -1.50 40.16
CA THR A 187 32.17 -1.47 41.06
C THR A 187 31.95 -0.50 42.22
N ALA A 188 32.83 -0.53 43.22
CA ALA A 188 32.91 0.54 44.20
C ALA A 188 33.42 1.85 43.53
N CYS A 189 33.27 3.00 44.20
CA CYS A 189 33.64 4.30 43.62
C CYS A 189 35.14 4.39 43.25
N ASP A 190 36.00 3.62 43.92
CA ASP A 190 37.44 3.49 43.62
C ASP A 190 37.77 2.45 42.53
N GLY A 191 36.76 1.86 41.90
CA GLY A 191 36.90 0.83 40.86
C GLY A 191 37.14 -0.58 41.38
N THR A 192 37.17 -0.80 42.70
CA THR A 192 37.35 -2.14 43.28
C THR A 192 36.08 -2.99 43.19
N ARG A 193 36.25 -4.31 43.19
CA ARG A 193 35.13 -5.25 43.28
C ARG A 193 34.44 -5.10 44.65
N PRO A 194 33.11 -4.87 44.71
CA PRO A 194 32.43 -4.72 45.99
C PRO A 194 32.53 -5.99 46.86
N PRO A 195 32.65 -5.87 48.20
CA PRO A 195 32.68 -7.03 49.09
C PRO A 195 31.43 -7.91 48.94
N GLY A 196 31.62 -9.21 48.75
CA GLY A 196 30.52 -10.17 48.59
C GLY A 196 29.78 -10.08 47.25
N HIS A 197 30.32 -9.37 46.26
CA HIS A 197 29.72 -9.25 44.94
C HIS A 197 29.56 -10.61 44.24
N VAL A 198 28.33 -10.91 43.82
CA VAL A 198 27.95 -12.06 43.01
C VAL A 198 27.08 -11.54 41.87
N THR A 199 27.53 -11.69 40.63
CA THR A 199 26.73 -11.35 39.45
C THR A 199 25.67 -12.41 39.23
N ARG A 200 24.40 -11.99 39.16
CA ARG A 200 23.29 -12.87 38.77
C ARG A 200 22.69 -12.39 37.47
N PHE A 201 22.48 -13.33 36.56
CA PHE A 201 21.73 -13.10 35.32
C PHE A 201 20.31 -13.63 35.43
N PHE A 202 19.39 -12.89 34.82
CA PHE A 202 18.00 -13.25 34.62
C PHE A 202 17.75 -13.40 33.12
N LYS A 203 17.12 -14.51 32.74
CA LYS A 203 16.89 -14.82 31.32
C LYS A 203 15.76 -13.94 30.78
N VAL A 204 15.88 -13.45 29.55
CA VAL A 204 14.73 -12.83 28.85
C VAL A 204 13.84 -13.94 28.30
N ILE A 205 12.52 -13.83 28.52
CA ILE A 205 11.57 -14.89 28.15
C ILE A 205 10.46 -14.45 27.19
N GLU A 206 10.18 -13.15 27.10
CA GLU A 206 9.19 -12.61 26.15
C GLU A 206 9.39 -11.10 25.90
N GLU A 207 8.90 -10.63 24.76
CA GLU A 207 8.58 -9.21 24.56
C GLU A 207 7.17 -8.94 25.06
N VAL A 208 7.01 -7.90 25.87
CA VAL A 208 5.74 -7.55 26.53
C VAL A 208 5.07 -6.37 25.82
N ALA A 209 5.86 -5.39 25.42
CA ALA A 209 5.43 -4.23 24.67
C ALA A 209 6.63 -3.66 23.91
N PHE A 210 6.39 -3.01 22.78
CA PHE A 210 7.44 -2.37 21.99
C PHE A 210 6.84 -1.19 21.24
N GLY A 211 7.71 -0.25 20.85
CA GLY A 211 7.31 0.83 19.95
C GLY A 211 7.19 0.35 18.51
N VAL A 212 7.99 -0.65 18.14
CA VAL A 212 8.03 -1.25 16.81
C VAL A 212 8.57 -2.70 16.91
N ALA A 213 8.12 -3.64 16.06
CA ALA A 213 8.56 -5.03 16.16
C ALA A 213 10.01 -5.24 15.66
N ALA A 214 10.53 -6.46 15.83
CA ALA A 214 11.90 -6.82 15.48
C ALA A 214 11.86 -7.23 14.02
N THR A 215 12.51 -6.47 13.16
CA THR A 215 12.41 -6.64 11.70
C THR A 215 13.76 -6.63 10.99
N GLY A 216 14.84 -6.70 11.75
CA GLY A 216 16.22 -6.58 11.26
C GLY A 216 16.64 -5.15 10.97
N VAL A 217 15.76 -4.16 11.14
CA VAL A 217 16.09 -2.74 10.98
C VAL A 217 17.02 -2.31 12.11
N LEU A 218 18.24 -1.90 11.74
CA LEU A 218 19.31 -1.61 12.69
C LEU A 218 19.13 -0.29 13.46
N GLN A 219 18.26 0.63 13.00
CA GLN A 219 18.04 1.95 13.64
C GLN A 219 16.60 2.45 13.39
N PRO A 220 15.61 2.10 14.24
CA PRO A 220 14.26 2.61 14.13
C PRO A 220 14.16 4.08 14.60
N PRO A 221 13.11 4.84 14.20
CA PRO A 221 12.92 6.20 14.66
C PRO A 221 12.83 6.29 16.19
N SER A 222 13.40 7.34 16.78
CA SER A 222 13.45 7.45 18.25
C SER A 222 12.08 7.46 18.93
N SER A 223 11.00 7.84 18.24
CA SER A 223 9.63 7.75 18.77
C SER A 223 9.18 6.32 19.11
N VAL A 224 9.76 5.32 18.43
CA VAL A 224 9.38 3.89 18.51
C VAL A 224 10.53 2.97 18.89
N ASP A 225 11.75 3.50 19.07
CA ASP A 225 12.95 2.75 19.45
C ASP A 225 12.97 2.35 20.93
N TRP A 226 12.02 1.51 21.31
CA TRP A 226 11.92 0.97 22.66
C TRP A 226 11.25 -0.40 22.66
N VAL A 227 11.70 -1.26 23.56
CA VAL A 227 11.12 -2.58 23.82
C VAL A 227 11.14 -2.86 25.32
N VAL A 228 10.06 -3.46 25.79
CA VAL A 228 9.89 -3.96 27.15
C VAL A 228 9.88 -5.47 27.07
N VAL A 229 10.83 -6.11 27.75
CA VAL A 229 10.95 -7.55 27.83
C VAL A 229 10.66 -8.05 29.24
N ARG A 230 10.20 -9.30 29.36
CA ARG A 230 10.03 -9.95 30.67
C ARG A 230 11.26 -10.77 31.02
N LEU A 231 11.64 -10.69 32.29
CA LEU A 231 12.71 -11.48 32.88
C LEU A 231 12.16 -12.70 33.62
N ASP A 232 12.80 -13.85 33.47
CA ASP A 232 12.58 -15.04 34.30
C ASP A 232 13.17 -14.81 35.69
N ALA A 233 12.36 -14.29 36.59
CA ALA A 233 12.73 -14.02 37.96
C ALA A 233 11.57 -14.36 38.92
N PRO A 234 11.84 -15.09 40.02
CA PRO A 234 10.82 -15.29 41.03
C PRO A 234 10.49 -13.98 41.77
N PRO A 235 9.28 -13.84 42.32
CA PRO A 235 8.88 -12.64 43.06
C PRO A 235 9.90 -12.25 44.14
N GLY A 236 10.34 -10.98 44.09
CA GLY A 236 11.31 -10.43 45.05
C GLY A 236 12.78 -10.72 44.75
N ALA A 237 13.11 -11.42 43.65
CA ALA A 237 14.50 -11.65 43.25
C ALA A 237 15.15 -10.43 42.58
N LEU A 238 14.33 -9.55 42.00
CA LEU A 238 14.74 -8.33 41.30
C LEU A 238 14.72 -7.09 42.22
N PRO A 239 15.52 -6.05 41.91
CA PRO A 239 15.45 -4.75 42.56
C PRO A 239 14.05 -4.11 42.48
N ALA A 240 13.81 -3.06 43.28
CA ALA A 240 12.56 -2.30 43.18
C ALA A 240 12.50 -1.58 41.81
N PRO A 241 11.41 -1.74 41.04
CA PRO A 241 11.28 -1.09 39.73
C PRO A 241 11.10 0.42 39.85
N LEU A 242 11.52 1.13 38.79
CA LEU A 242 11.31 2.56 38.66
C LEU A 242 9.98 2.87 37.99
N GLN A 243 9.42 4.02 38.33
CA GLN A 243 8.13 4.46 37.82
C GLN A 243 8.33 5.41 36.63
N ILE A 244 7.52 5.24 35.59
CA ILE A 244 7.47 6.14 34.43
C ILE A 244 6.69 7.39 34.81
N ARG A 245 7.28 8.57 34.59
CA ARG A 245 6.63 9.83 34.91
C ARG A 245 5.45 10.10 33.97
N PRO A 246 4.29 10.52 34.49
CA PRO A 246 3.14 10.89 33.66
C PRO A 246 3.39 12.08 32.73
N ALA A 247 4.09 13.09 33.24
CA ALA A 247 4.34 14.36 32.57
C ALA A 247 5.74 14.43 31.94
N ALA A 248 5.84 15.16 30.82
CA ALA A 248 7.10 15.45 30.16
C ALA A 248 8.01 16.36 31.01
N PRO A 249 9.35 16.28 30.85
CA PRO A 249 10.28 17.20 31.49
C PRO A 249 10.13 18.64 31.04
N MET A 250 10.33 19.54 32.01
CA MET A 250 10.32 20.98 31.78
C MET A 250 11.74 21.47 31.54
N THR A 251 11.89 22.42 30.61
CA THR A 251 13.18 23.09 30.39
C THR A 251 13.72 23.66 31.71
N GLY A 252 14.98 23.42 32.01
CA GLY A 252 15.62 23.79 33.28
C GLY A 252 15.54 22.73 34.38
N GLU A 253 14.84 21.62 34.17
CA GLU A 253 14.75 20.54 35.13
C GLU A 253 16.08 19.76 35.26
N THR A 254 16.43 19.38 36.49
CA THR A 254 17.58 18.49 36.74
C THR A 254 17.26 17.07 36.27
N ILE A 255 18.13 16.54 35.42
CA ILE A 255 18.04 15.20 34.86
C ILE A 255 19.33 14.43 35.07
N PHE A 256 19.26 13.11 35.12
CA PHE A 256 20.42 12.22 35.18
C PHE A 256 20.16 10.89 34.48
N THR A 257 21.21 10.16 34.13
CA THR A 257 21.13 8.83 33.50
C THR A 257 22.11 7.86 34.13
N MET A 258 21.87 6.57 33.92
CA MET A 258 22.78 5.48 34.26
C MET A 258 22.86 4.48 33.11
N HIS A 259 24.08 4.06 32.79
CA HIS A 259 24.36 3.33 31.56
C HIS A 259 25.64 2.49 31.67
N HIS A 260 25.84 1.60 30.70
CA HIS A 260 26.98 0.69 30.56
C HIS A 260 27.72 1.00 29.24
N PRO A 261 28.48 2.11 29.15
CA PRO A 261 29.19 2.49 27.94
C PRO A 261 30.22 1.41 27.57
N ASN A 262 30.23 0.99 26.32
CA ASN A 262 30.95 -0.13 25.72
C ASN A 262 30.92 -1.42 26.55
N GLY A 263 29.78 -1.70 27.19
CA GLY A 263 29.63 -2.86 28.07
C GLY A 263 30.52 -2.77 29.31
N ALA A 264 30.86 -1.55 29.77
CA ALA A 264 31.66 -1.32 30.97
C ALA A 264 30.84 -1.44 32.27
N ALA A 265 31.55 -1.43 33.40
CA ALA A 265 30.92 -1.26 34.71
C ALA A 265 30.12 0.05 34.76
N LYS A 266 28.94 -0.01 35.41
CA LYS A 266 27.91 1.04 35.41
C LYS A 266 28.43 2.45 35.68
N LYS A 267 28.04 3.40 34.82
CA LYS A 267 28.37 4.83 34.90
C LYS A 267 27.13 5.69 35.09
N THR A 268 27.33 6.93 35.53
CA THR A 268 26.29 7.88 35.87
C THR A 268 26.72 9.31 35.57
N GLN A 269 25.77 10.18 35.23
CA GLN A 269 26.01 11.60 34.95
C GLN A 269 24.71 12.40 35.08
N ALA A 270 24.82 13.69 35.36
CA ALA A 270 23.69 14.60 35.57
C ALA A 270 23.88 15.90 34.79
N GLY A 271 22.77 16.55 34.49
CA GLY A 271 22.72 17.88 33.88
C GLY A 271 21.32 18.46 33.92
N THR A 272 21.01 19.30 32.94
CA THR A 272 19.75 20.05 32.91
C THR A 272 19.04 19.85 31.58
N PHE A 273 17.73 19.64 31.63
CA PHE A 273 16.92 19.43 30.43
C PHE A 273 16.76 20.75 29.65
N GLY A 274 17.22 20.76 28.40
CA GLY A 274 17.22 21.95 27.53
C GLY A 274 15.91 22.22 26.77
N GLY A 275 14.93 21.31 26.80
CA GLY A 275 13.68 21.43 26.04
C GLY A 275 13.73 20.80 24.65
N GLY A 276 14.10 19.53 24.55
CA GLY A 276 14.26 18.80 23.28
C GLY A 276 15.33 17.72 23.40
N THR A 277 16.21 17.64 22.41
CA THR A 277 17.42 16.79 22.40
C THR A 277 18.24 17.00 23.68
N ILE A 278 18.73 15.92 24.29
CA ILE A 278 19.58 15.98 25.47
C ILE A 278 21.00 16.33 25.02
N THR A 279 21.60 17.34 25.63
CA THR A 279 22.95 17.81 25.29
C THR A 279 23.85 17.87 26.53
N GLY A 280 25.16 17.76 26.32
CA GLY A 280 26.16 17.86 27.39
C GLY A 280 26.42 16.56 28.16
N PHE A 281 25.70 15.49 27.83
CA PHE A 281 25.94 14.16 28.37
C PHE A 281 26.88 13.39 27.44
N ASP A 282 27.68 12.53 28.04
CA ASP A 282 28.65 11.68 27.36
C ASP A 282 28.10 10.27 27.18
N TYR A 283 28.21 9.69 26.00
CA TYR A 283 27.84 8.29 25.77
C TYR A 283 28.91 7.56 24.96
N ALA A 284 28.79 6.24 24.94
CA ALA A 284 29.48 5.38 24.00
C ALA A 284 28.54 4.20 23.65
N GLY A 285 28.86 3.43 22.61
CA GLY A 285 28.13 2.21 22.22
C GLY A 285 27.76 1.33 23.42
N GLY A 286 26.61 0.66 23.43
CA GLY A 286 26.13 -0.08 24.61
C GLY A 286 25.49 0.78 25.72
N SER A 287 25.62 2.12 25.65
CA SER A 287 24.75 3.02 26.43
C SER A 287 23.30 3.04 25.92
N SER A 288 23.08 2.55 24.70
CA SER A 288 21.75 2.29 24.13
C SER A 288 20.85 1.58 25.12
N GLY A 289 19.59 1.97 25.21
CA GLY A 289 18.64 1.41 26.19
C GLY A 289 18.66 2.04 27.58
N SER A 290 19.69 2.83 27.93
CA SER A 290 19.69 3.59 29.18
C SER A 290 18.52 4.58 29.22
N ALA A 291 17.90 4.76 30.40
CA ALA A 291 16.79 5.70 30.55
C ALA A 291 17.24 7.06 31.09
N LEU A 292 16.39 8.06 30.91
CA LEU A 292 16.59 9.40 31.49
C LEU A 292 15.70 9.58 32.71
N PHE A 293 16.25 10.09 33.81
CA PHE A 293 15.57 10.25 35.09
C PHE A 293 15.53 11.70 35.55
N ASP A 294 14.49 12.08 36.30
CA ASP A 294 14.46 13.34 37.06
C ASP A 294 15.17 13.24 38.40
N ALA A 295 15.31 14.36 39.12
CA ALA A 295 15.90 14.41 40.46
C ALA A 295 15.19 13.54 41.51
N ASN A 296 13.96 13.08 41.24
CA ASN A 296 13.21 12.17 42.10
C ASN A 296 13.40 10.69 41.72
N GLY A 297 14.17 10.40 40.67
CA GLY A 297 14.42 9.06 40.15
C GLY A 297 13.23 8.46 39.41
N MET A 298 12.32 9.29 38.89
CA MET A 298 11.27 8.86 37.96
C MET A 298 11.84 8.85 36.54
N LEU A 299 11.41 7.90 35.72
CA LEU A 299 11.81 7.82 34.32
C LEU A 299 11.05 8.89 33.50
N VAL A 300 11.79 9.82 32.88
CA VAL A 300 11.26 10.98 32.14
C VAL A 300 11.54 10.92 30.64
N GLY A 301 12.54 10.13 30.24
CA GLY A 301 12.78 9.69 28.87
C GLY A 301 12.96 8.17 28.87
N GLY A 302 12.45 7.51 27.84
CA GLY A 302 12.57 6.07 27.60
C GLY A 302 14.02 5.67 27.31
N PRO A 303 14.26 4.65 26.49
CA PRO A 303 15.60 4.28 26.01
C PRO A 303 16.34 5.40 25.29
N LEU A 304 17.65 5.51 25.53
CA LEU A 304 18.59 6.21 24.66
C LEU A 304 18.54 5.51 23.29
N SER A 305 18.15 6.25 22.27
CA SER A 305 17.81 5.72 20.95
C SER A 305 18.82 6.12 19.87
N SER A 306 19.21 7.40 19.86
CA SER A 306 20.05 7.94 18.79
C SER A 306 20.99 9.01 19.34
N GLY A 307 22.03 9.34 18.58
CA GLY A 307 22.92 10.43 18.93
C GLY A 307 23.99 10.70 17.89
N ALA A 308 24.45 11.95 17.86
CA ALA A 308 25.64 12.37 17.10
C ALA A 308 26.33 13.52 17.84
N GLY A 309 27.63 13.35 18.12
CA GLY A 309 28.40 14.32 18.90
C GLY A 309 27.76 14.56 20.27
N CYS A 310 27.51 15.83 20.60
CA CYS A 310 26.94 16.25 21.88
C CYS A 310 25.42 16.10 22.02
N GLY A 311 24.70 15.71 20.97
CA GLY A 311 23.24 15.65 20.98
C GLY A 311 22.74 14.21 20.95
N VAL A 312 21.86 13.84 21.89
CA VAL A 312 21.23 12.52 21.91
C VAL A 312 19.70 12.57 22.00
N GLY A 313 19.08 11.59 21.35
CA GLY A 313 17.65 11.34 21.34
C GLY A 313 17.27 10.21 22.29
N TYR A 314 16.18 10.43 23.02
CA TYR A 314 15.54 9.44 23.87
C TYR A 314 14.16 9.13 23.35
N ALA A 315 13.74 7.87 23.45
CA ALA A 315 12.37 7.52 23.15
C ALA A 315 11.40 8.22 24.13
N PRO A 316 10.22 8.67 23.69
CA PRO A 316 9.29 9.36 24.56
C PRO A 316 8.79 8.43 25.68
N ALA A 317 8.96 8.83 26.95
CA ALA A 317 8.41 8.09 28.09
C ALA A 317 6.88 7.92 28.00
N SER A 318 6.19 8.86 27.35
CA SER A 318 4.76 8.77 27.04
C SER A 318 4.42 7.63 26.07
N ALA A 319 5.28 7.35 25.09
CA ALA A 319 5.08 6.28 24.12
C ALA A 319 5.19 4.91 24.82
N VAL A 320 6.23 4.72 25.63
CA VAL A 320 6.41 3.50 26.45
C VAL A 320 5.20 3.27 27.35
N ARG A 321 4.74 4.32 28.04
CA ARG A 321 3.56 4.23 28.92
C ARG A 321 2.29 3.86 28.15
N ALA A 322 2.07 4.49 26.99
CA ALA A 322 0.92 4.20 26.14
C ALA A 322 0.93 2.74 25.67
N GLY A 323 2.07 2.24 25.20
CA GLY A 323 2.19 0.86 24.73
C GLY A 323 2.06 -0.19 25.86
N LEU A 324 2.45 0.13 27.10
CA LEU A 324 2.19 -0.73 28.25
C LEU A 324 0.69 -0.77 28.64
N THR A 325 -0.07 0.28 28.34
CA THR A 325 -1.52 0.32 28.56
C THR A 325 -2.35 -0.22 27.40
N SER A 326 -1.74 -0.36 26.21
CA SER A 326 -2.37 -0.82 24.97
C SER A 326 -1.28 -1.39 24.04
N PRO A 327 -0.90 -2.66 24.21
CA PRO A 327 0.09 -3.29 23.33
C PRO A 327 -0.40 -3.29 21.87
N PRO A 328 0.48 -3.31 20.86
CA PRO A 328 0.10 -3.37 19.45
C PRO A 328 -0.91 -4.49 19.24
N ALA A 329 -2.07 -4.15 18.67
CA ALA A 329 -3.20 -5.05 18.65
C ALA A 329 -2.96 -6.21 17.68
N PRO A 330 -3.34 -7.45 18.03
CA PRO A 330 -3.52 -8.51 17.03
C PRO A 330 -4.52 -8.05 15.95
N PRO A 331 -4.55 -8.68 14.76
CA PRO A 331 -5.46 -8.30 13.68
C PRO A 331 -6.88 -8.17 14.22
N GLN A 332 -7.46 -6.98 14.13
CA GLN A 332 -8.82 -6.79 14.60
C GLN A 332 -9.77 -7.67 13.79
N PRO A 333 -10.72 -8.36 14.43
CA PRO A 333 -11.80 -9.02 13.72
C PRO A 333 -12.49 -8.04 12.76
N ILE A 334 -12.84 -8.52 11.57
CA ILE A 334 -13.43 -7.69 10.51
C ILE A 334 -14.88 -8.08 10.30
N ASP A 335 -15.74 -7.07 10.19
CA ASP A 335 -17.10 -7.23 9.70
C ASP A 335 -17.16 -6.77 8.24
N ALA A 336 -17.40 -7.73 7.35
CA ALA A 336 -17.49 -7.47 5.91
C ALA A 336 -18.93 -7.61 5.39
N MET A 337 -19.34 -6.69 4.54
CA MET A 337 -20.57 -6.80 3.75
C MET A 337 -20.24 -7.01 2.29
N VAL A 338 -20.76 -8.08 1.70
CA VAL A 338 -20.82 -8.22 0.24
C VAL A 338 -22.03 -7.43 -0.25
N VAL A 339 -21.81 -6.43 -1.09
CA VAL A 339 -22.84 -5.58 -1.69
C VAL A 339 -22.94 -5.95 -3.15
N PHE A 340 -23.98 -6.69 -3.49
CA PHE A 340 -24.07 -7.45 -4.73
C PHE A 340 -25.11 -6.84 -5.67
N ASP A 341 -24.66 -6.35 -6.81
CA ASP A 341 -25.55 -5.86 -7.88
C ASP A 341 -26.33 -7.01 -8.52
N ARG A 342 -27.65 -6.84 -8.60
CA ARG A 342 -28.58 -7.74 -9.27
C ARG A 342 -29.49 -7.00 -10.25
N SER A 343 -29.01 -5.90 -10.82
CA SER A 343 -29.65 -5.15 -11.91
C SER A 343 -29.97 -6.02 -13.14
N GLY A 344 -30.76 -5.47 -14.07
CA GLY A 344 -31.11 -6.16 -15.31
C GLY A 344 -29.90 -6.49 -16.18
N SER A 345 -28.89 -5.61 -16.23
CA SER A 345 -27.65 -5.79 -17.00
C SER A 345 -26.88 -7.04 -16.60
N MET A 346 -26.98 -7.49 -15.35
CA MET A 346 -26.35 -8.73 -14.86
C MET A 346 -26.86 -10.01 -15.56
N ALA A 347 -27.99 -9.95 -16.28
CA ALA A 347 -28.48 -11.05 -17.13
C ALA A 347 -27.69 -11.20 -18.45
N ALA A 348 -26.94 -10.18 -18.86
CA ALA A 348 -26.16 -10.19 -20.09
C ALA A 348 -25.05 -11.24 -20.06
N ALA A 349 -24.58 -11.66 -21.23
CA ALA A 349 -23.46 -12.59 -21.35
C ALA A 349 -22.17 -11.94 -20.82
N ALA A 350 -21.44 -12.68 -19.99
CA ALA A 350 -20.07 -12.36 -19.62
C ALA A 350 -19.12 -12.89 -20.70
N PRO A 351 -18.05 -12.16 -21.04
CA PRO A 351 -16.95 -12.71 -21.80
C PRO A 351 -16.20 -13.83 -21.02
N PRO A 352 -15.67 -14.86 -21.70
CA PRO A 352 -16.00 -15.28 -23.07
C PRO A 352 -17.43 -15.85 -23.16
N VAL A 353 -18.07 -15.70 -24.32
CA VAL A 353 -19.48 -16.06 -24.56
C VAL A 353 -19.81 -17.46 -24.01
N GLY A 354 -20.79 -17.55 -23.10
CA GLY A 354 -21.30 -18.84 -22.61
C GLY A 354 -22.04 -18.79 -21.27
N ARG A 355 -21.72 -17.82 -20.41
CA ARG A 355 -22.37 -17.65 -19.08
C ARG A 355 -22.84 -16.21 -18.89
N SER A 356 -23.81 -15.98 -18.01
CA SER A 356 -24.24 -14.62 -17.67
C SER A 356 -23.27 -13.97 -16.69
N LYS A 357 -23.21 -12.64 -16.69
CA LYS A 357 -22.47 -11.85 -15.69
C LYS A 357 -22.86 -12.23 -14.27
N LEU A 358 -24.15 -12.44 -14.00
CA LEU A 358 -24.65 -12.92 -12.72
C LEU A 358 -24.06 -14.28 -12.33
N ALA A 359 -24.04 -15.25 -13.25
CA ALA A 359 -23.53 -16.58 -12.95
C ALA A 359 -22.02 -16.55 -12.59
N GLU A 360 -21.24 -15.74 -13.31
CA GLU A 360 -19.82 -15.52 -13.00
C GLU A 360 -19.64 -14.84 -11.63
N ALA A 361 -20.45 -13.82 -11.34
CA ALA A 361 -20.45 -13.10 -10.07
C ALA A 361 -20.84 -13.98 -8.88
N GLN A 362 -21.82 -14.86 -9.03
CA GLN A 362 -22.22 -15.81 -7.99
C GLN A 362 -21.07 -16.76 -7.63
N ASP A 363 -20.33 -17.26 -8.61
CA ASP A 363 -19.16 -18.12 -8.36
C ASP A 363 -18.02 -17.37 -7.67
N ALA A 364 -17.77 -16.11 -8.07
CA ALA A 364 -16.74 -15.26 -7.47
C ALA A 364 -17.09 -14.87 -6.01
N ALA A 365 -18.35 -14.52 -5.76
CA ALA A 365 -18.85 -14.28 -4.40
C ALA A 365 -18.77 -15.55 -3.55
N ALA A 366 -19.09 -16.72 -4.12
CA ALA A 366 -18.96 -18.00 -3.41
C ALA A 366 -17.51 -18.30 -3.00
N LEU A 367 -16.55 -18.03 -3.89
CA LEU A 367 -15.12 -18.12 -3.58
C LEU A 367 -14.75 -17.20 -2.40
N PHE A 368 -15.13 -15.91 -2.44
CA PHE A 368 -14.82 -14.96 -1.36
C PHE A 368 -15.44 -15.36 -0.03
N VAL A 369 -16.72 -15.72 -0.01
CA VAL A 369 -17.41 -16.20 1.20
C VAL A 369 -16.68 -17.40 1.80
N GLN A 370 -16.25 -18.35 0.96
CA GLN A 370 -15.49 -19.52 1.44
C GLN A 370 -14.07 -19.17 1.88
N LEU A 371 -13.45 -18.11 1.33
CA LEU A 371 -12.15 -17.60 1.75
C LEU A 371 -12.17 -16.89 3.11
N VAL A 372 -13.27 -16.25 3.53
CA VAL A 372 -13.34 -15.61 4.87
C VAL A 372 -12.92 -16.56 5.99
N ARG A 373 -12.13 -16.06 6.95
CA ARG A 373 -11.52 -16.87 8.01
C ARG A 373 -12.59 -17.33 9.00
N GLU A 374 -12.57 -18.60 9.33
CA GLU A 374 -13.38 -19.13 10.42
C GLU A 374 -12.59 -19.00 11.73
N ASN A 375 -13.30 -18.77 12.83
CA ASN A 375 -12.74 -18.73 14.19
C ASN A 375 -11.80 -17.57 14.52
N GLN A 376 -11.71 -16.54 13.66
CA GLN A 376 -10.95 -15.30 13.90
C GLN A 376 -11.82 -14.13 14.38
N GLY A 377 -13.09 -14.40 14.72
CA GLY A 377 -14.06 -13.36 15.06
C GLY A 377 -14.65 -12.63 13.84
N ASP A 378 -14.13 -12.89 12.63
CA ASP A 378 -14.62 -12.28 11.40
C ASP A 378 -16.10 -12.61 11.13
N ARG A 379 -16.83 -11.60 10.67
CA ARG A 379 -18.22 -11.70 10.28
C ARG A 379 -18.41 -11.31 8.82
N ILE A 380 -19.37 -11.96 8.16
CA ILE A 380 -19.76 -11.66 6.79
C ILE A 380 -21.28 -11.61 6.68
N GLY A 381 -21.77 -10.64 5.90
CA GLY A 381 -23.17 -10.52 5.52
C GLY A 381 -23.34 -10.22 4.03
N LEU A 382 -24.59 -10.16 3.58
CA LEU A 382 -24.95 -9.97 2.18
C LEU A 382 -26.07 -8.94 2.06
N VAL A 383 -25.83 -7.94 1.21
CA VAL A 383 -26.84 -7.03 0.69
C VAL A 383 -26.90 -7.22 -0.81
N THR A 384 -28.10 -7.27 -1.37
CA THR A 384 -28.29 -7.24 -2.83
C THR A 384 -29.06 -5.98 -3.22
N PHE A 385 -28.77 -5.42 -4.39
CA PHE A 385 -29.43 -4.21 -4.84
C PHE A 385 -29.76 -4.23 -6.34
N SER A 386 -30.87 -3.59 -6.69
CA SER A 386 -31.23 -3.17 -8.04
C SER A 386 -32.07 -1.88 -7.97
N SER A 387 -33.32 -1.88 -8.46
CA SER A 387 -34.31 -0.83 -8.16
C SER A 387 -34.72 -0.82 -6.68
N GLN A 388 -34.51 -1.93 -6.00
CA GLN A 388 -34.81 -2.14 -4.58
C GLN A 388 -33.57 -2.76 -3.92
N VAL A 389 -33.48 -2.63 -2.61
CA VAL A 389 -32.37 -3.16 -1.82
C VAL A 389 -32.89 -4.14 -0.80
N ASP A 390 -32.19 -5.27 -0.69
CA ASP A 390 -32.50 -6.32 0.28
C ASP A 390 -31.28 -6.57 1.16
N LEU A 391 -31.41 -6.32 2.47
CA LEU A 391 -30.49 -6.87 3.47
C LEU A 391 -30.82 -8.36 3.63
N VAL A 392 -30.14 -9.19 2.85
CA VAL A 392 -30.39 -10.64 2.80
C VAL A 392 -29.90 -11.28 4.09
N ASP A 393 -28.68 -10.96 4.51
CA ASP A 393 -28.11 -11.43 5.77
C ASP A 393 -27.33 -10.30 6.46
N PRO A 394 -27.61 -10.01 7.75
CA PRO A 394 -26.74 -9.16 8.55
C PRO A 394 -25.38 -9.85 8.79
N PRO A 395 -24.31 -9.11 9.15
CA PRO A 395 -23.01 -9.70 9.49
C PRO A 395 -23.11 -10.77 10.57
N GLN A 396 -22.80 -12.01 10.20
CA GLN A 396 -22.77 -13.16 11.10
C GLN A 396 -21.37 -13.77 11.12
N ALA A 397 -21.00 -14.45 12.21
CA ALA A 397 -19.73 -15.16 12.30
C ALA A 397 -19.53 -16.07 11.06
N ALA A 398 -18.36 -16.00 10.43
CA ALA A 398 -18.11 -16.65 9.14
C ALA A 398 -18.47 -18.15 9.12
N ALA A 399 -18.22 -18.86 10.23
CA ALA A 399 -18.57 -20.28 10.37
C ALA A 399 -20.08 -20.56 10.27
N ALA A 400 -20.93 -19.63 10.74
CA ALA A 400 -22.38 -19.74 10.62
C ALA A 400 -22.88 -19.24 9.25
N ALA A 401 -22.28 -18.17 8.74
CA ALA A 401 -22.74 -17.50 7.51
C ALA A 401 -22.47 -18.33 6.25
N LYS A 402 -21.34 -19.04 6.14
CA LYS A 402 -20.94 -19.75 4.91
C LYS A 402 -21.99 -20.72 4.39
N GLY A 403 -22.57 -21.56 5.25
CA GLY A 403 -23.57 -22.54 4.85
C GLY A 403 -24.86 -21.92 4.34
N VAL A 404 -25.27 -20.78 4.94
CA VAL A 404 -26.48 -20.03 4.56
C VAL A 404 -26.26 -19.28 3.25
N LEU A 405 -25.13 -18.58 3.14
CA LEU A 405 -24.83 -17.72 2.00
C LEU A 405 -24.62 -18.51 0.71
N VAL A 406 -23.91 -19.64 0.76
CA VAL A 406 -23.50 -20.33 -0.49
C VAL A 406 -23.91 -21.80 -0.56
N GLY A 407 -24.40 -22.40 0.52
CA GLY A 407 -24.82 -23.81 0.54
C GLY A 407 -23.63 -24.79 0.54
N PRO A 408 -23.88 -26.10 0.34
CA PRO A 408 -22.81 -27.10 0.19
C PRO A 408 -22.09 -26.98 -1.15
N ALA A 409 -20.88 -27.56 -1.26
CA ALA A 409 -20.16 -27.68 -2.52
C ALA A 409 -21.07 -28.28 -3.63
N PRO A 410 -21.10 -27.72 -4.85
CA PRO A 410 -20.15 -26.74 -5.41
C PRO A 410 -20.48 -25.26 -5.12
N PHE A 411 -21.26 -24.98 -4.07
CA PHE A 411 -21.55 -23.64 -3.52
C PHE A 411 -22.49 -22.78 -4.38
N THR A 412 -23.53 -23.41 -4.93
CA THR A 412 -24.46 -22.79 -5.90
C THR A 412 -25.91 -22.64 -5.42
N THR A 413 -26.24 -23.06 -4.20
CA THR A 413 -27.65 -23.20 -3.76
C THR A 413 -28.05 -22.34 -2.55
N GLY A 414 -27.10 -21.64 -1.91
CA GLY A 414 -27.38 -20.68 -0.83
C GLY A 414 -27.99 -19.36 -1.32
N HIS A 415 -28.11 -18.38 -0.42
CA HIS A 415 -28.67 -17.06 -0.76
C HIS A 415 -27.97 -16.37 -1.96
N VAL A 416 -26.65 -16.52 -2.12
CA VAL A 416 -25.90 -16.03 -3.29
C VAL A 416 -26.38 -16.71 -4.58
N GLY A 417 -26.59 -18.02 -4.57
CA GLY A 417 -27.07 -18.79 -5.73
C GLY A 417 -28.53 -18.52 -6.08
N ALA A 418 -29.32 -18.02 -5.12
CA ALA A 418 -30.72 -17.66 -5.32
C ALA A 418 -30.92 -16.25 -5.90
N ILE A 419 -29.86 -15.44 -6.04
CA ILE A 419 -29.93 -14.09 -6.63
C ILE A 419 -30.41 -14.21 -8.08
N THR A 420 -31.35 -13.34 -8.46
CA THR A 420 -31.86 -13.21 -9.83
C THR A 420 -31.71 -11.78 -10.33
N PRO A 421 -31.42 -11.57 -11.63
CA PRO A 421 -31.19 -10.24 -12.17
C PRO A 421 -32.53 -9.55 -12.49
N GLY A 422 -32.60 -8.24 -12.28
CA GLY A 422 -33.74 -7.44 -12.71
C GLY A 422 -33.86 -6.08 -12.02
N GLY A 423 -34.46 -5.13 -12.74
CA GLY A 423 -34.62 -3.76 -12.30
C GLY A 423 -33.44 -2.87 -12.71
N ALA A 424 -33.45 -1.66 -12.17
CA ALA A 424 -32.46 -0.62 -12.35
C ALA A 424 -31.25 -0.83 -11.41
N THR A 425 -30.32 0.13 -11.36
CA THR A 425 -29.06 0.04 -10.59
C THR A 425 -28.98 1.17 -9.55
N SER A 426 -29.19 0.83 -8.28
CA SER A 426 -29.08 1.75 -7.13
C SER A 426 -27.89 1.42 -6.23
N ILE A 427 -26.70 1.87 -6.60
CA ILE A 427 -25.47 1.58 -5.83
C ILE A 427 -25.55 2.19 -4.43
N GLY A 428 -26.06 3.43 -4.31
CA GLY A 428 -26.24 4.11 -3.03
C GLY A 428 -27.17 3.36 -2.08
N ALA A 429 -28.21 2.69 -2.59
CA ALA A 429 -29.12 1.90 -1.75
C ALA A 429 -28.40 0.71 -1.12
N GLY A 430 -27.61 -0.02 -1.93
CA GLY A 430 -26.83 -1.17 -1.51
C GLY A 430 -25.79 -0.78 -0.45
N VAL A 431 -24.98 0.24 -0.73
CA VAL A 431 -23.95 0.72 0.20
C VAL A 431 -24.55 1.28 1.49
N GLY A 432 -25.63 2.08 1.38
CA GLY A 432 -26.33 2.62 2.55
C GLY A 432 -26.89 1.54 3.48
N ASN A 433 -27.48 0.48 2.93
CA ASN A 433 -27.99 -0.64 3.75
C ASN A 433 -26.86 -1.46 4.37
N ALA A 434 -25.77 -1.67 3.64
CA ALA A 434 -24.59 -2.32 4.21
C ALA A 434 -24.02 -1.53 5.39
N LEU A 435 -23.97 -0.20 5.30
CA LEU A 435 -23.55 0.66 6.41
C LEU A 435 -24.46 0.55 7.62
N LEU A 436 -25.78 0.53 7.42
CA LEU A 436 -26.73 0.34 8.51
C LEU A 436 -26.56 -1.01 9.20
N ALA A 437 -26.27 -2.08 8.43
CA ALA A 437 -25.99 -3.40 8.98
C ALA A 437 -24.66 -3.44 9.76
N LEU A 438 -23.62 -2.75 9.26
CA LEU A 438 -22.31 -2.61 9.89
C LEU A 438 -22.29 -1.61 11.07
N ALA A 439 -23.32 -0.78 11.25
CA ALA A 439 -23.40 0.11 12.41
C ALA A 439 -23.46 -0.68 13.74
N GLN A 440 -23.84 -1.96 13.69
CA GLN A 440 -23.87 -2.88 14.83
C GLN A 440 -22.50 -3.55 15.12
N SER A 441 -21.43 -3.12 14.45
CA SER A 441 -20.12 -3.79 14.45
C SER A 441 -19.26 -3.59 15.70
N GLY A 442 -19.66 -2.76 16.66
CA GLY A 442 -18.86 -2.51 17.87
C GLY A 442 -17.47 -1.97 17.53
N THR A 443 -16.42 -2.64 18.01
CA THR A 443 -15.00 -2.27 17.79
C THR A 443 -14.36 -2.95 16.59
N HIS A 444 -15.08 -3.77 15.82
CA HIS A 444 -14.53 -4.45 14.64
C HIS A 444 -14.24 -3.45 13.51
N GLN A 445 -13.17 -3.69 12.73
CA GLN A 445 -12.94 -2.97 11.48
C GLN A 445 -14.05 -3.32 10.49
N ARG A 446 -14.53 -2.32 9.74
CA ARG A 446 -15.65 -2.48 8.80
C ARG A 446 -15.13 -2.50 7.37
N ALA A 447 -15.66 -3.40 6.56
CA ALA A 447 -15.34 -3.50 5.15
C ALA A 447 -16.59 -3.72 4.29
N ILE A 448 -16.62 -3.14 3.11
CA ILE A 448 -17.61 -3.36 2.06
C ILE A 448 -16.87 -3.88 0.83
N LEU A 449 -17.34 -4.98 0.28
CA LEU A 449 -16.98 -5.46 -1.05
C LEU A 449 -18.17 -5.20 -1.98
N LEU A 450 -18.06 -4.14 -2.77
CA LEU A 450 -19.06 -3.74 -3.76
C LEU A 450 -18.76 -4.40 -5.10
N LEU A 451 -19.73 -5.12 -5.64
CA LEU A 451 -19.74 -5.61 -7.01
C LEU A 451 -20.81 -4.86 -7.79
N THR A 452 -20.49 -4.35 -8.99
CA THR A 452 -21.46 -3.80 -9.95
C THR A 452 -21.01 -4.03 -11.38
N ASP A 453 -21.96 -4.15 -12.31
CA ASP A 453 -21.70 -4.25 -13.75
C ASP A 453 -22.24 -3.06 -14.55
N GLY A 454 -22.76 -2.03 -13.87
CA GLY A 454 -23.63 -1.04 -14.48
C GLY A 454 -23.46 0.38 -13.95
N LEU A 455 -23.97 1.33 -14.74
CA LEU A 455 -24.14 2.73 -14.34
C LEU A 455 -25.28 2.84 -13.33
N GLN A 456 -25.07 3.57 -12.23
CA GLN A 456 -26.17 3.93 -11.34
C GLN A 456 -27.17 4.81 -12.08
N ASN A 457 -28.46 4.49 -11.96
CA ASN A 457 -29.52 5.15 -12.72
C ASN A 457 -30.83 5.29 -11.93
N THR A 458 -30.84 4.89 -10.65
CA THR A 458 -31.98 5.13 -9.75
C THR A 458 -31.53 5.48 -8.34
N LEU A 459 -32.25 6.42 -7.72
CA LEU A 459 -31.98 6.87 -6.36
C LEU A 459 -32.16 5.74 -5.32
N PRO A 460 -31.47 5.84 -4.17
CA PRO A 460 -30.40 6.80 -3.84
C PRO A 460 -29.09 6.54 -4.62
N MET A 461 -28.40 7.62 -5.02
CA MET A 461 -27.09 7.51 -5.65
C MET A 461 -25.99 7.33 -4.60
N LEU A 462 -24.82 6.82 -5.01
CA LEU A 462 -23.71 6.56 -4.11
C LEU A 462 -23.20 7.83 -3.43
N GLU A 463 -23.17 8.94 -4.15
CA GLU A 463 -22.77 10.27 -3.69
C GLU A 463 -23.64 10.77 -2.52
N ASP A 464 -24.92 10.37 -2.47
CA ASP A 464 -25.85 10.76 -1.41
C ASP A 464 -25.53 10.07 -0.06
N VAL A 465 -24.86 8.92 -0.09
CA VAL A 465 -24.57 8.09 1.10
C VAL A 465 -23.09 8.07 1.47
N GLU A 466 -22.20 8.43 0.56
CA GLU A 466 -20.75 8.33 0.70
C GLU A 466 -20.23 9.07 1.95
N GLY A 467 -20.79 10.24 2.27
CA GLY A 467 -20.44 10.99 3.48
C GLY A 467 -20.66 10.24 4.80
N SER A 468 -21.40 9.13 4.78
CA SER A 468 -21.66 8.27 5.95
C SER A 468 -20.71 7.07 6.07
N LEU A 469 -19.83 6.82 5.08
CA LEU A 469 -18.94 5.66 5.07
C LEU A 469 -17.87 5.71 6.18
N GLY A 470 -17.41 6.91 6.57
CA GLY A 470 -16.38 7.10 7.59
C GLY A 470 -15.13 6.25 7.32
N ASN A 471 -14.64 5.52 8.34
CA ASN A 471 -13.47 4.63 8.25
C ASN A 471 -13.78 3.23 7.69
N THR A 472 -14.95 3.03 7.06
CA THR A 472 -15.31 1.74 6.44
C THR A 472 -14.47 1.55 5.19
N ILE A 473 -13.77 0.42 5.07
CA ILE A 473 -12.97 0.10 3.88
C ILE A 473 -13.92 -0.25 2.73
N VAL A 474 -13.78 0.36 1.56
CA VAL A 474 -14.62 0.04 0.40
C VAL A 474 -13.78 -0.49 -0.76
N ASN A 475 -13.82 -1.80 -0.97
CA ASN A 475 -13.27 -2.44 -2.17
C ASN A 475 -14.37 -2.56 -3.23
N VAL A 476 -14.05 -2.18 -4.46
CA VAL A 476 -14.99 -2.13 -5.56
C VAL A 476 -14.50 -2.98 -6.72
N ILE A 477 -15.35 -3.89 -7.18
CA ILE A 477 -15.10 -4.71 -8.37
C ILE A 477 -16.15 -4.34 -9.42
N GLY A 478 -15.70 -3.72 -10.51
CA GLY A 478 -16.53 -3.44 -11.67
C GLY A 478 -16.43 -4.56 -12.71
N LEU A 479 -17.56 -5.11 -13.14
CA LEU A 479 -17.63 -6.14 -14.19
C LEU A 479 -18.06 -5.54 -15.53
N GLY A 480 -17.11 -5.35 -16.45
CA GLY A 480 -17.38 -4.84 -17.79
C GLY A 480 -16.33 -3.85 -18.31
N SER A 481 -16.73 -3.12 -19.33
CA SER A 481 -15.93 -2.09 -19.99
C SER A 481 -16.30 -0.68 -19.50
N ASP A 482 -15.60 0.35 -20.00
CA ASP A 482 -15.98 1.75 -19.80
C ASP A 482 -17.35 2.08 -20.42
N ALA A 483 -17.93 1.19 -21.25
CA ALA A 483 -19.31 1.33 -21.73
C ALA A 483 -20.36 0.97 -20.66
N ASP A 484 -19.97 0.19 -19.66
CA ASP A 484 -20.87 -0.40 -18.68
C ASP A 484 -20.76 0.28 -17.31
N LEU A 485 -19.60 0.88 -17.00
CA LEU A 485 -19.23 1.29 -15.65
C LEU A 485 -18.92 2.78 -15.57
N ASN A 486 -19.32 3.40 -14.46
CA ASN A 486 -18.89 4.75 -14.10
C ASN A 486 -17.49 4.68 -13.45
N GLY A 487 -16.46 4.52 -14.28
CA GLY A 487 -15.06 4.42 -13.84
C GLY A 487 -14.62 5.53 -12.86
N PRO A 488 -14.91 6.82 -13.14
CA PRO A 488 -14.57 7.92 -12.23
C PRO A 488 -15.20 7.77 -10.84
N LEU A 489 -16.49 7.46 -10.76
CA LEU A 489 -17.21 7.28 -9.50
C LEU A 489 -16.63 6.12 -8.69
N LEU A 490 -16.47 4.95 -9.31
CA LEU A 490 -16.00 3.74 -8.62
C LEU A 490 -14.54 3.88 -8.16
N THR A 491 -13.69 4.50 -8.98
CA THR A 491 -12.29 4.83 -8.61
C THR A 491 -12.26 5.72 -7.38
N ARG A 492 -13.02 6.83 -7.40
CA ARG A 492 -13.06 7.82 -6.33
C ARG A 492 -13.52 7.21 -5.00
N VAL A 493 -14.65 6.50 -5.00
CA VAL A 493 -15.24 5.96 -3.76
C VAL A 493 -14.34 4.89 -3.14
N ALA A 494 -13.75 4.01 -3.95
CA ALA A 494 -12.85 2.99 -3.41
C ALA A 494 -11.63 3.62 -2.72
N HIS A 495 -10.98 4.57 -3.39
CA HIS A 495 -9.73 5.17 -2.91
C HIS A 495 -9.96 6.14 -1.75
N ALA A 496 -11.05 6.92 -1.77
CA ALA A 496 -11.42 7.80 -0.67
C ALA A 496 -11.68 7.04 0.64
N HIS A 497 -11.99 5.74 0.55
CA HIS A 497 -12.31 4.88 1.68
C HIS A 497 -11.33 3.72 1.84
N GLY A 498 -10.06 3.91 1.49
CA GLY A 498 -8.96 2.99 1.83
C GLY A 498 -9.05 1.59 1.20
N GLY A 499 -9.88 1.41 0.17
CA GLY A 499 -9.93 0.20 -0.65
C GLY A 499 -9.48 0.48 -2.09
N HIS A 500 -9.72 -0.48 -2.96
CA HIS A 500 -9.29 -0.42 -4.36
C HIS A 500 -10.44 -0.65 -5.33
N PHE A 501 -10.41 0.08 -6.44
CA PHE A 501 -11.22 -0.24 -7.61
C PHE A 501 -10.46 -1.21 -8.49
N THR A 502 -11.09 -2.31 -8.90
CA THR A 502 -10.55 -3.24 -9.90
C THR A 502 -11.61 -3.50 -10.97
N ARG A 503 -11.18 -3.49 -12.24
CA ARG A 503 -12.08 -3.74 -13.37
C ARG A 503 -11.86 -5.12 -13.96
N ALA A 504 -12.85 -6.00 -13.79
CA ALA A 504 -12.91 -7.32 -14.41
C ALA A 504 -13.52 -7.23 -15.81
N THR A 505 -12.80 -7.72 -16.82
CA THR A 505 -13.29 -7.80 -18.21
C THR A 505 -13.94 -9.14 -18.54
N ASP A 506 -13.64 -10.18 -17.77
CA ASP A 506 -14.17 -11.53 -17.93
C ASP A 506 -14.41 -12.21 -16.58
N GLY A 507 -15.06 -13.38 -16.59
CA GLY A 507 -15.36 -14.14 -15.38
C GLY A 507 -14.12 -14.68 -14.64
N LEU A 508 -13.00 -14.86 -15.35
CA LEU A 508 -11.74 -15.33 -14.77
C LEU A 508 -11.10 -14.21 -13.92
N ALA A 509 -10.97 -13.02 -14.50
CA ALA A 509 -10.52 -11.82 -13.80
C ALA A 509 -11.41 -11.47 -12.61
N LEU A 510 -12.73 -11.67 -12.74
CA LEU A 510 -13.69 -11.45 -11.65
C LEU A 510 -13.35 -12.31 -10.42
N ARG A 511 -13.17 -13.63 -10.59
CA ARG A 511 -12.79 -14.52 -9.49
C ARG A 511 -11.45 -14.13 -8.88
N LYS A 512 -10.46 -13.74 -9.69
CA LYS A 512 -9.16 -13.24 -9.23
C LYS A 512 -9.32 -12.01 -8.33
N PHE A 513 -10.11 -11.01 -8.74
CA PHE A 513 -10.28 -9.79 -7.94
C PHE A 513 -11.07 -10.02 -6.65
N PHE A 514 -12.00 -10.97 -6.61
CA PHE A 514 -12.61 -11.42 -5.36
C PHE A 514 -11.57 -12.09 -4.42
N GLY A 515 -10.70 -12.95 -4.96
CA GLY A 515 -9.60 -13.54 -4.19
C GLY A 515 -8.61 -12.49 -3.66
N LEU A 516 -8.20 -11.54 -4.50
CA LEU A 516 -7.34 -10.42 -4.11
C LEU A 516 -8.00 -9.53 -3.06
N SER A 517 -9.30 -9.24 -3.20
CA SER A 517 -10.06 -8.47 -2.20
C SER A 517 -10.08 -9.18 -0.85
N PHE A 518 -10.22 -10.51 -0.82
CA PHE A 518 -10.06 -11.27 0.42
C PHE A 518 -8.65 -11.09 1.00
N GLY A 519 -7.60 -11.25 0.17
CA GLY A 519 -6.22 -11.07 0.60
C GLY A 519 -5.95 -9.66 1.17
N ASN A 520 -6.55 -8.63 0.58
CA ASN A 520 -6.38 -7.24 1.00
C ASN A 520 -7.20 -6.91 2.25
N ILE A 521 -8.39 -7.47 2.42
CA ILE A 521 -9.24 -7.19 3.58
C ILE A 521 -8.77 -7.97 4.80
N PHE A 522 -8.57 -9.29 4.66
CA PHE A 522 -8.42 -10.19 5.80
C PHE A 522 -6.99 -10.68 6.03
N GLU A 523 -6.07 -10.50 5.08
CA GLU A 523 -4.73 -11.11 5.11
C GLU A 523 -3.63 -10.09 4.75
N SER A 524 -2.41 -10.58 4.54
CA SER A 524 -1.23 -9.77 4.18
C SER A 524 -1.06 -9.61 2.65
N GLY A 525 -2.14 -9.73 1.89
CA GLY A 525 -2.11 -9.63 0.42
C GLY A 525 -1.63 -10.90 -0.28
N ALA A 526 -1.09 -10.73 -1.49
CA ALA A 526 -0.69 -11.81 -2.38
C ALA A 526 0.83 -11.86 -2.59
N LEU A 527 1.37 -13.08 -2.71
CA LEU A 527 2.76 -13.33 -3.10
C LEU A 527 2.92 -13.23 -4.62
N VAL A 528 2.05 -13.92 -5.36
CA VAL A 528 2.04 -14.00 -6.83
C VAL A 528 0.62 -14.17 -7.36
N ASP A 529 0.33 -13.62 -8.55
CA ASP A 529 -1.00 -13.65 -9.16
C ASP A 529 -1.12 -13.86 -10.71
N PRO A 530 -0.25 -14.65 -11.35
CA PRO A 530 -0.17 -14.71 -12.81
C PRO A 530 -1.32 -15.48 -13.49
N GLU A 531 -1.41 -15.29 -14.80
CA GLU A 531 -2.32 -16.03 -15.70
C GLU A 531 -1.52 -16.99 -16.59
N ALA A 532 -2.10 -18.15 -16.89
CA ALA A 532 -1.51 -19.13 -17.78
C ALA A 532 -2.57 -19.88 -18.60
N VAL A 533 -2.12 -20.59 -19.63
CA VAL A 533 -2.98 -21.43 -20.49
C VAL A 533 -2.49 -22.87 -20.43
N LEU A 534 -3.38 -23.80 -20.09
CA LEU A 534 -3.12 -25.22 -20.21
C LEU A 534 -3.57 -25.68 -21.60
N LYS A 535 -2.61 -26.02 -22.46
CA LYS A 535 -2.92 -26.39 -23.85
C LYS A 535 -3.70 -27.69 -23.93
N ALA A 536 -4.52 -27.84 -24.96
CA ALA A 536 -5.35 -29.02 -25.23
C ALA A 536 -4.58 -30.35 -25.09
N GLY A 537 -3.35 -30.41 -25.62
CA GLY A 537 -2.49 -31.60 -25.57
C GLY A 537 -1.75 -31.84 -24.25
N GLN A 538 -1.86 -30.93 -23.27
CA GLN A 538 -1.16 -30.99 -21.99
C GLN A 538 -2.08 -31.50 -20.88
N GLN A 539 -1.63 -32.53 -20.17
CA GLN A 539 -2.29 -33.04 -18.94
C GLN A 539 -1.87 -32.24 -17.69
N SER A 540 -0.65 -31.72 -17.69
CA SER A 540 -0.07 -30.92 -16.61
C SER A 540 0.61 -29.69 -17.20
N SER A 541 0.59 -28.59 -16.45
CA SER A 541 1.43 -27.42 -16.71
C SER A 541 2.90 -27.71 -16.36
N ASP A 542 3.78 -26.81 -16.80
CA ASP A 542 5.09 -26.65 -16.19
C ASP A 542 4.94 -26.21 -14.71
N PRO A 543 5.93 -26.48 -13.84
CA PRO A 543 5.89 -26.06 -12.44
C PRO A 543 5.84 -24.54 -12.30
N HIS A 544 4.92 -24.07 -11.47
CA HIS A 544 4.79 -22.67 -11.03
C HIS A 544 5.46 -22.51 -9.67
N GLY A 545 6.34 -21.52 -9.54
CA GLY A 545 7.10 -21.26 -8.32
C GLY A 545 6.66 -20.00 -7.60
N PHE A 546 6.79 -19.98 -6.28
CA PHE A 546 6.66 -18.81 -5.43
C PHE A 546 7.48 -18.98 -4.15
N ASP A 547 7.95 -17.88 -3.57
CA ASP A 547 8.81 -17.91 -2.39
C ASP A 547 8.05 -17.53 -1.12
N VAL A 548 8.40 -18.19 -0.03
CA VAL A 548 7.86 -17.98 1.32
C VAL A 548 9.03 -17.61 2.23
N CYS A 549 8.94 -16.48 2.92
CA CYS A 549 9.98 -15.90 3.77
C CYS A 549 9.35 -15.29 5.03
N GLY A 550 8.98 -16.15 5.98
CA GLY A 550 8.41 -15.74 7.28
C GLY A 550 6.88 -15.75 7.36
N GLU A 551 6.15 -16.06 6.29
CA GLU A 551 4.70 -16.19 6.33
C GLU A 551 4.25 -17.36 7.23
N GLU A 552 3.10 -17.16 7.88
CA GLU A 552 2.50 -18.13 8.79
C GLU A 552 1.54 -19.09 8.08
N ARG A 553 1.02 -18.68 6.92
CA ARG A 553 0.07 -19.46 6.14
C ARG A 553 0.06 -18.99 4.70
N ILE A 554 -0.04 -19.94 3.77
CA ILE A 554 -0.32 -19.66 2.36
C ILE A 554 -1.69 -20.23 1.96
N THR A 555 -2.41 -19.54 1.09
CA THR A 555 -3.62 -20.03 0.41
C THR A 555 -3.39 -19.95 -1.08
N LEU A 556 -3.21 -21.10 -1.73
CA LEU A 556 -3.22 -21.20 -3.18
C LEU A 556 -4.68 -21.19 -3.65
N VAL A 557 -5.09 -20.18 -4.39
CA VAL A 557 -6.38 -20.10 -5.08
C VAL A 557 -6.13 -20.36 -6.56
N LEU A 558 -6.81 -21.34 -7.14
CA LEU A 558 -6.76 -21.68 -8.56
C LEU A 558 -8.14 -21.45 -9.15
N THR A 559 -8.22 -20.76 -10.28
CA THR A 559 -9.47 -20.43 -10.99
C THR A 559 -9.29 -20.67 -12.49
N TRP A 560 -10.34 -21.04 -13.20
CA TRP A 560 -10.28 -21.33 -14.63
C TRP A 560 -11.57 -20.92 -15.37
N ASP A 561 -11.53 -20.91 -16.70
CA ASP A 561 -12.61 -20.38 -17.56
C ASP A 561 -13.59 -21.44 -18.08
N SER A 562 -13.27 -22.75 -17.99
CA SER A 562 -14.12 -23.85 -18.49
C SER A 562 -14.57 -24.82 -17.40
N GLU A 563 -15.88 -24.91 -17.14
CA GLU A 563 -16.44 -25.93 -16.24
C GLU A 563 -16.26 -27.37 -16.76
N GLU A 564 -16.14 -27.54 -18.08
CA GLU A 564 -16.00 -28.85 -18.73
C GLU A 564 -14.62 -29.48 -18.50
N THR A 565 -13.61 -28.67 -18.20
CA THR A 565 -12.26 -29.13 -17.85
C THR A 565 -11.88 -28.69 -16.44
N PRO A 566 -12.35 -29.39 -15.40
CA PRO A 566 -11.96 -29.10 -14.03
C PRO A 566 -10.44 -29.26 -13.83
N LEU A 567 -9.84 -28.34 -13.07
CA LEU A 567 -8.41 -28.35 -12.77
C LEU A 567 -8.13 -28.67 -11.29
N LEU A 568 -6.92 -29.14 -11.02
CA LEU A 568 -6.36 -29.32 -9.67
C LEU A 568 -4.92 -28.81 -9.62
N ALA A 569 -4.47 -28.41 -8.42
CA ALA A 569 -3.07 -28.11 -8.17
C ALA A 569 -2.41 -29.22 -7.35
N ARG A 570 -1.17 -29.60 -7.69
CA ARG A 570 -0.30 -30.42 -6.83
C ARG A 570 0.81 -29.55 -6.25
N LEU A 571 0.66 -29.14 -4.99
CA LEU A 571 1.63 -28.31 -4.28
C LEU A 571 2.77 -29.16 -3.69
N SER A 572 4.00 -28.67 -3.76
CA SER A 572 5.20 -29.28 -3.18
C SER A 572 5.97 -28.29 -2.30
N THR A 573 6.50 -28.79 -1.18
CA THR A 573 7.37 -28.05 -0.26
C THR A 573 8.73 -27.74 -0.90
N PRO A 574 9.59 -26.89 -0.29
CA PRO A 574 10.92 -26.58 -0.82
C PRO A 574 11.84 -27.79 -1.00
N SER A 575 11.67 -28.85 -0.20
CA SER A 575 12.40 -30.12 -0.41
C SER A 575 11.79 -31.04 -1.49
N GLY A 576 10.72 -30.61 -2.17
CA GLY A 576 10.02 -31.36 -3.21
C GLY A 576 8.97 -32.36 -2.68
N LYS A 577 8.63 -32.33 -1.39
CA LYS A 577 7.59 -33.22 -0.84
C LYS A 577 6.22 -32.72 -1.25
N VAL A 578 5.39 -33.61 -1.79
CA VAL A 578 4.00 -33.27 -2.15
C VAL A 578 3.17 -33.05 -0.90
N VAL A 579 2.47 -31.92 -0.87
CA VAL A 579 1.55 -31.53 0.20
C VAL A 579 0.32 -32.44 0.18
N SER A 580 0.02 -33.06 1.33
CA SER A 580 -1.02 -34.08 1.41
C SER A 580 -2.42 -33.46 1.47
N GLU A 581 -3.23 -33.68 0.43
CA GLU A 581 -4.64 -33.24 0.41
C GLU A 581 -5.49 -33.88 1.52
N ARG A 582 -5.10 -35.03 2.06
CA ARG A 582 -5.77 -35.64 3.22
C ARG A 582 -5.69 -34.76 4.48
N ARG A 583 -4.61 -33.98 4.61
CA ARG A 583 -4.39 -33.08 5.75
C ARG A 583 -4.94 -31.67 5.50
N ILE A 584 -4.88 -31.19 4.25
CA ILE A 584 -5.20 -29.80 3.90
C ILE A 584 -6.62 -29.61 3.36
N ARG A 585 -7.29 -30.70 2.94
CA ARG A 585 -8.67 -30.73 2.42
C ARG A 585 -9.02 -29.50 1.55
N PRO A 586 -8.73 -29.54 0.24
CA PRO A 586 -9.08 -28.42 -0.64
C PRO A 586 -10.59 -28.17 -0.67
N VAL A 587 -10.94 -26.89 -0.78
CA VAL A 587 -12.32 -26.45 -0.99
C VAL A 587 -12.50 -26.20 -2.48
N ARG A 588 -13.57 -26.74 -3.08
CA ARG A 588 -13.81 -26.72 -4.53
C ARG A 588 -15.20 -26.18 -4.87
N GLY A 589 -15.24 -25.15 -5.70
CA GLY A 589 -16.45 -24.70 -6.41
C GLY A 589 -16.51 -25.29 -7.82
N ARG A 590 -17.29 -24.65 -8.70
CA ARG A 590 -17.46 -25.09 -10.11
C ARG A 590 -16.18 -24.92 -10.94
N ASN A 591 -15.59 -23.73 -10.89
CA ASN A 591 -14.45 -23.31 -11.71
C ASN A 591 -13.34 -22.66 -10.89
N TRP A 592 -13.28 -23.00 -9.61
CA TRP A 592 -12.25 -22.56 -8.67
C TRP A 592 -12.01 -23.62 -7.59
N ALA A 593 -10.80 -23.61 -7.04
CA ALA A 593 -10.42 -24.41 -5.88
C ALA A 593 -9.38 -23.64 -5.06
N PHE A 594 -9.32 -23.88 -3.75
CA PHE A 594 -8.21 -23.38 -2.94
C PHE A 594 -7.69 -24.37 -1.91
N TRP A 595 -6.40 -24.24 -1.58
CA TRP A 595 -5.68 -25.03 -0.59
C TRP A 595 -5.11 -24.08 0.46
N ARG A 596 -5.50 -24.24 1.73
CA ARG A 596 -4.95 -23.45 2.85
C ARG A 596 -3.88 -24.24 3.57
N VAL A 597 -2.63 -23.82 3.45
CA VAL A 597 -1.49 -24.48 4.06
C VAL A 597 -0.99 -23.66 5.26
N PRO A 598 -1.23 -24.12 6.50
CA PRO A 598 -0.57 -23.54 7.66
C PRO A 598 0.92 -23.88 7.61
N LEU A 599 1.74 -22.91 7.99
CA LEU A 599 3.19 -23.03 8.04
C LEU A 599 3.69 -22.98 9.50
N PRO A 600 4.77 -23.72 9.83
CA PRO A 600 5.50 -24.65 8.96
C PRO A 600 4.66 -25.90 8.61
N HIS A 601 4.75 -26.36 7.36
CA HIS A 601 4.15 -27.61 6.93
C HIS A 601 5.20 -28.71 6.87
N ALA A 602 4.98 -29.80 7.61
CA ALA A 602 5.94 -30.91 7.70
C ALA A 602 7.37 -30.49 8.12
N GLY A 603 7.47 -29.43 8.93
CA GLY A 603 8.74 -28.87 9.41
C GLY A 603 9.41 -27.87 8.46
N GLU A 604 8.78 -27.58 7.31
CA GLU A 604 9.29 -26.63 6.30
C GLU A 604 8.41 -25.38 6.26
N ARG A 605 9.02 -24.19 6.27
CA ARG A 605 8.36 -22.89 6.13
C ARG A 605 8.97 -22.12 4.96
N ASP A 606 10.20 -21.64 5.17
CA ASP A 606 10.88 -20.73 4.26
C ASP A 606 11.49 -21.45 3.05
N GLY A 607 11.52 -20.78 1.91
CA GLY A 607 12.15 -21.24 0.68
C GLY A 607 11.20 -21.25 -0.53
N HIS A 608 11.67 -21.88 -1.59
CA HIS A 608 10.97 -21.91 -2.88
C HIS A 608 9.92 -23.02 -2.92
N TRP A 609 8.65 -22.64 -2.94
CA TRP A 609 7.51 -23.54 -3.09
C TRP A 609 7.12 -23.65 -4.55
N GLN A 610 6.59 -24.81 -4.94
CA GLN A 610 6.17 -25.05 -6.32
C GLN A 610 4.86 -25.81 -6.40
N PHE A 611 4.11 -25.64 -7.48
CA PHE A 611 2.98 -26.48 -7.80
C PHE A 611 2.82 -26.68 -9.31
N THR A 612 2.16 -27.77 -9.70
CA THR A 612 1.70 -27.99 -11.07
C THR A 612 0.19 -27.89 -11.13
N VAL A 613 -0.34 -27.43 -12.27
CA VAL A 613 -1.78 -27.44 -12.56
C VAL A 613 -2.10 -28.59 -13.51
N GLU A 614 -3.06 -29.42 -13.13
CA GLU A 614 -3.40 -30.64 -13.85
C GLU A 614 -4.89 -30.73 -14.16
N ARG A 615 -5.22 -31.39 -15.27
CA ARG A 615 -6.62 -31.73 -15.59
C ARG A 615 -7.09 -32.81 -14.63
N LEU A 616 -8.22 -32.57 -13.97
CA LEU A 616 -8.89 -33.59 -13.17
C LEU A 616 -9.52 -34.60 -14.15
N GLY A 617 -8.98 -35.82 -14.21
CA GLY A 617 -9.38 -36.83 -15.20
C GLY A 617 -10.90 -37.07 -15.21
N GLY A 618 -11.53 -36.89 -16.37
CA GLY A 618 -12.96 -37.12 -16.57
C GLY A 618 -13.27 -38.62 -16.55
N GLY A 619 -14.03 -39.07 -15.55
CA GLY A 619 -14.56 -40.43 -15.49
C GLY A 619 -15.69 -40.62 -16.51
N GLY A 620 -15.36 -41.10 -17.70
CA GLY A 620 -16.32 -41.49 -18.74
C GLY A 620 -15.66 -42.30 -19.84
N GLU A 621 -16.42 -43.19 -20.49
CA GLU A 621 -15.93 -44.06 -21.58
C GLU A 621 -15.51 -43.27 -22.84
N PHE A 622 -15.97 -42.02 -22.97
CA PHE A 622 -15.62 -41.07 -24.04
C PHE A 622 -15.49 -39.65 -23.47
N PRO A 623 -14.32 -39.25 -22.93
CA PRO A 623 -14.12 -37.86 -22.52
C PRO A 623 -14.15 -36.93 -23.75
N PRO A 624 -14.74 -35.72 -23.63
CA PRO A 624 -14.70 -34.75 -24.72
C PRO A 624 -13.24 -34.40 -25.08
N PRO A 625 -12.96 -34.06 -26.35
CA PRO A 625 -11.63 -33.66 -26.76
C PRO A 625 -11.17 -32.47 -25.93
N SER A 626 -9.97 -32.57 -25.36
CA SER A 626 -9.42 -31.51 -24.51
C SER A 626 -9.24 -30.22 -25.31
N THR A 627 -9.70 -29.10 -24.76
CA THR A 627 -9.50 -27.75 -25.31
C THR A 627 -8.43 -27.00 -24.52
N ASP A 628 -7.94 -25.90 -25.09
CA ASP A 628 -7.13 -24.94 -24.34
C ASP A 628 -7.98 -24.36 -23.20
N VAL A 629 -7.41 -24.29 -21.99
CA VAL A 629 -8.08 -23.76 -20.79
C VAL A 629 -7.25 -22.64 -20.21
N ARG A 630 -7.83 -21.45 -20.04
CA ARG A 630 -7.16 -20.36 -19.33
C ARG A 630 -7.38 -20.56 -17.83
N TYR A 631 -6.32 -20.39 -17.06
CA TYR A 631 -6.40 -20.43 -15.61
C TYR A 631 -5.54 -19.32 -15.00
N GLN A 632 -5.98 -18.89 -13.83
CA GLN A 632 -5.26 -17.94 -13.00
C GLN A 632 -5.03 -18.58 -11.63
N TYR A 633 -3.88 -18.28 -11.04
CA TYR A 633 -3.61 -18.66 -9.67
C TYR A 633 -3.16 -17.46 -8.86
N LEU A 634 -3.54 -17.47 -7.60
CA LEU A 634 -3.26 -16.43 -6.63
C LEU A 634 -2.77 -17.11 -5.36
N VAL A 635 -1.57 -16.74 -4.90
CA VAL A 635 -1.04 -17.24 -3.61
C VAL A 635 -1.20 -16.13 -2.57
N ILE A 636 -2.19 -16.27 -1.69
CA ILE A 636 -2.48 -15.31 -0.62
C ILE A 636 -1.76 -15.73 0.65
N CYS A 637 -1.15 -14.81 1.38
CA CYS A 637 -0.41 -15.13 2.61
C CYS A 637 -0.96 -14.44 3.86
N ALA A 638 -0.82 -15.09 5.02
CA ALA A 638 -0.82 -14.42 6.32
C ALA A 638 0.61 -14.26 6.81
N GLY A 639 0.89 -13.13 7.47
CA GLY A 639 2.23 -12.80 7.96
C GLY A 639 3.11 -12.14 6.89
N GLY A 640 4.30 -11.73 7.30
CA GLY A 640 5.21 -10.90 6.50
C GLY A 640 4.65 -9.49 6.21
N PRO A 641 5.36 -8.70 5.38
CA PRO A 641 4.93 -7.36 5.01
C PRO A 641 3.72 -7.41 4.08
N LYS A 642 2.98 -6.33 3.98
CA LYS A 642 1.84 -6.14 3.08
C LYS A 642 2.14 -4.99 2.15
N LEU A 643 2.02 -5.22 0.85
CA LEU A 643 2.09 -4.17 -0.15
C LEU A 643 0.70 -3.53 -0.30
N VAL A 644 0.61 -2.24 -0.04
CA VAL A 644 -0.63 -1.46 -0.12
C VAL A 644 -0.44 -0.35 -1.15
N ALA A 645 -1.19 -0.38 -2.24
CA ALA A 645 -1.20 0.71 -3.20
C ALA A 645 -1.89 1.94 -2.60
N GLN A 646 -1.36 3.13 -2.87
CA GLN A 646 -1.92 4.41 -2.41
C GLN A 646 -2.23 5.30 -3.63
N PRO A 647 -3.21 4.91 -4.46
CA PRO A 647 -3.58 5.68 -5.64
C PRO A 647 -4.11 7.08 -5.27
N PRO A 648 -4.02 8.06 -6.18
CA PRO A 648 -4.57 9.39 -5.94
C PRO A 648 -6.06 9.33 -5.60
N ALA A 649 -6.46 10.04 -4.55
CA ALA A 649 -7.86 10.19 -4.15
C ALA A 649 -8.61 11.26 -4.97
N ARG A 650 -7.89 12.09 -5.72
CA ARG A 650 -8.45 13.11 -6.62
C ARG A 650 -8.81 12.53 -7.98
N ARG A 651 -9.70 13.22 -8.71
CA ARG A 651 -9.90 12.94 -10.15
C ARG A 651 -8.61 13.16 -10.93
N LEU A 652 -8.39 12.30 -11.91
CA LEU A 652 -7.27 12.41 -12.85
C LEU A 652 -7.78 12.78 -14.22
N TYR A 653 -7.13 13.77 -14.84
CA TYR A 653 -7.42 14.20 -16.20
C TYR A 653 -6.25 13.90 -17.14
N THR A 654 -6.53 13.81 -18.43
CA THR A 654 -5.46 13.69 -19.42
C THR A 654 -4.50 14.88 -19.34
N GLY A 655 -3.20 14.58 -19.24
CA GLY A 655 -2.14 15.57 -19.02
C GLY A 655 -1.74 15.75 -17.56
N ASP A 656 -2.50 15.22 -16.61
CA ASP A 656 -2.13 15.30 -15.20
C ASP A 656 -0.92 14.39 -14.87
N PRO A 657 0.03 14.86 -14.05
CA PRO A 657 1.04 13.98 -13.47
C PRO A 657 0.41 13.04 -12.43
N VAL A 658 0.97 11.84 -12.32
CA VAL A 658 0.51 10.80 -11.41
C VAL A 658 1.63 10.42 -10.45
N ASP A 659 1.37 10.54 -9.15
CA ASP A 659 2.21 10.00 -8.09
C ASP A 659 1.88 8.52 -7.90
N LEU A 660 2.81 7.64 -8.27
CA LEU A 660 2.67 6.20 -8.09
C LEU A 660 3.17 5.83 -6.69
N ARG A 661 2.25 5.72 -5.74
CA ARG A 661 2.58 5.43 -4.34
C ARG A 661 2.22 4.02 -3.91
N ALA A 662 3.08 3.39 -3.13
CA ALA A 662 2.82 2.12 -2.48
C ALA A 662 3.56 2.03 -1.15
N GLY A 663 2.92 1.51 -0.11
CA GLY A 663 3.54 1.19 1.18
C GLY A 663 3.82 -0.31 1.29
N LEU A 664 4.99 -0.72 1.76
CA LEU A 664 5.33 -2.11 2.05
C LEU A 664 5.65 -2.25 3.54
N HIS A 665 4.67 -2.67 4.34
CA HIS A 665 4.79 -2.67 5.80
C HIS A 665 4.36 -3.99 6.44
N TYR A 666 5.08 -4.42 7.48
CA TYR A 666 4.63 -5.47 8.39
C TYR A 666 3.46 -4.97 9.24
N ALA A 667 2.70 -5.89 9.86
CA ALA A 667 1.54 -5.55 10.67
C ALA A 667 1.88 -4.64 11.87
N ASP A 668 3.13 -4.64 12.32
CA ASP A 668 3.68 -3.78 13.36
C ASP A 668 4.15 -2.39 12.88
N GLY A 669 4.03 -2.10 11.58
CA GLY A 669 4.38 -0.81 10.98
C GLY A 669 5.84 -0.67 10.48
N THR A 670 6.68 -1.68 10.65
CA THR A 670 8.02 -1.72 10.03
C THR A 670 7.98 -2.05 8.54
N PHE A 671 9.12 -2.01 7.86
CA PHE A 671 9.24 -2.28 6.44
C PHE A 671 10.56 -3.01 6.11
N PRO A 672 10.61 -3.78 5.01
CA PRO A 672 11.87 -4.37 4.52
C PRO A 672 12.77 -3.30 3.89
N SER A 673 13.97 -3.11 4.45
CA SER A 673 14.92 -2.07 4.00
C SER A 673 15.60 -2.35 2.65
N ASP A 674 15.52 -3.57 2.14
CA ASP A 674 16.13 -4.03 0.88
C ASP A 674 15.10 -4.24 -0.23
N ALA A 675 13.89 -3.69 -0.07
CA ALA A 675 12.82 -3.92 -1.01
C ALA A 675 12.95 -3.06 -2.28
N THR A 676 12.59 -3.67 -3.41
CA THR A 676 12.43 -2.98 -4.69
C THR A 676 10.99 -3.06 -5.12
N VAL A 677 10.37 -1.93 -5.47
CA VAL A 677 8.98 -1.89 -5.92
C VAL A 677 8.91 -1.47 -7.38
N THR A 678 8.21 -2.26 -8.18
CA THR A 678 7.97 -2.04 -9.60
C THR A 678 6.48 -2.00 -9.88
N VAL A 679 6.02 -1.07 -10.71
CA VAL A 679 4.63 -0.97 -11.16
C VAL A 679 4.55 -1.23 -12.66
N HIS A 680 3.78 -2.24 -13.05
CA HIS A 680 3.35 -2.46 -14.43
C HIS A 680 2.02 -1.75 -14.67
N ILE A 681 1.95 -0.94 -15.72
CA ILE A 681 0.81 -0.08 -16.02
C ILE A 681 0.32 -0.42 -17.42
N ALA A 682 -0.89 -0.98 -17.52
CA ALA A 682 -1.60 -1.15 -18.79
C ALA A 682 -2.50 0.06 -19.01
N ARG A 683 -2.20 0.85 -20.05
CA ARG A 683 -2.95 2.06 -20.41
C ARG A 683 -3.71 1.92 -21.73
N PRO A 684 -4.88 2.57 -21.88
CA PRO A 684 -5.60 2.64 -23.15
C PRO A 684 -4.80 3.31 -24.28
N GLU A 685 -5.00 2.84 -25.51
CA GLU A 685 -4.38 3.41 -26.73
C GLU A 685 -5.32 4.35 -27.50
N LEU A 686 -6.62 4.30 -27.23
CA LEU A 686 -7.65 5.06 -27.96
C LEU A 686 -8.64 5.72 -26.99
N ALA A 687 -8.89 7.01 -27.18
CA ALA A 687 -9.80 7.78 -26.34
C ALA A 687 -11.26 7.40 -26.61
N LEU A 688 -12.09 7.34 -25.57
CA LEU A 688 -13.51 6.99 -25.69
C LEU A 688 -14.29 8.03 -26.51
N GLY A 689 -13.95 9.31 -26.38
CA GLY A 689 -14.51 10.41 -27.16
C GLY A 689 -14.16 10.33 -28.64
N GLN A 690 -13.00 9.73 -28.98
CA GLN A 690 -12.67 9.45 -30.38
C GLN A 690 -13.54 8.33 -30.93
N LEU A 691 -13.75 7.24 -30.17
CA LEU A 691 -14.65 6.16 -30.57
C LEU A 691 -16.08 6.65 -30.86
N THR A 692 -16.64 7.51 -29.99
CA THR A 692 -18.00 8.02 -30.19
C THR A 692 -18.07 9.08 -31.29
N ALA A 693 -17.03 9.89 -31.48
CA ALA A 693 -16.96 10.82 -32.61
C ALA A 693 -16.93 10.10 -33.97
N GLU A 694 -16.16 9.01 -34.08
CA GLU A 694 -16.08 8.21 -35.31
C GLU A 694 -17.35 7.41 -35.60
N ALA A 695 -18.00 6.87 -34.56
CA ALA A 695 -19.23 6.11 -34.70
C ALA A 695 -20.48 6.98 -34.93
N GLY A 696 -20.47 8.22 -34.43
CA GLY A 696 -21.62 9.09 -34.32
C GLY A 696 -22.55 8.70 -33.17
N LEU A 697 -23.10 9.68 -32.45
CA LEU A 697 -23.98 9.40 -31.32
C LEU A 697 -25.24 8.65 -31.74
N ARG A 698 -25.52 7.59 -30.99
CA ARG A 698 -26.82 6.93 -30.97
C ARG A 698 -27.75 7.66 -30.02
N PRO A 699 -29.08 7.60 -30.26
CA PRO A 699 -30.05 8.13 -29.32
C PRO A 699 -29.94 7.42 -27.96
N PRO A 700 -30.21 8.12 -26.84
CA PRO A 700 -30.21 7.52 -25.52
C PRO A 700 -31.23 6.37 -25.47
N GLN A 701 -30.95 5.36 -24.65
CA GLN A 701 -31.82 4.19 -24.49
C GLN A 701 -32.66 4.35 -23.22
N PRO A 702 -33.99 4.53 -23.33
CA PRO A 702 -34.87 4.57 -22.18
C PRO A 702 -35.18 3.15 -21.69
N GLY A 703 -35.32 2.96 -20.38
CA GLY A 703 -35.60 1.65 -19.80
C GLY A 703 -35.29 1.60 -18.31
N ALA A 704 -35.37 0.40 -17.72
CA ALA A 704 -34.91 0.16 -16.35
C ALA A 704 -33.38 0.35 -16.21
N ASP A 705 -32.63 0.01 -17.27
CA ASP A 705 -31.21 0.36 -17.42
C ASP A 705 -31.08 1.53 -18.41
N SER A 706 -31.55 2.71 -18.00
CA SER A 706 -31.47 3.89 -18.87
C SER A 706 -30.02 4.26 -19.15
N LEU A 707 -29.68 4.46 -20.42
CA LEU A 707 -28.35 4.90 -20.86
C LEU A 707 -28.45 6.23 -21.58
N ASP A 708 -27.50 7.11 -21.30
CA ASP A 708 -27.29 8.31 -22.12
C ASP A 708 -26.81 7.93 -23.54
N ALA A 709 -26.74 8.94 -24.41
CA ALA A 709 -26.32 8.77 -25.79
C ALA A 709 -24.88 8.25 -25.92
N PHE A 710 -23.98 8.67 -25.02
CA PHE A 710 -22.58 8.30 -25.05
C PHE A 710 -22.38 6.82 -24.73
N HIS A 711 -22.91 6.37 -23.58
CA HIS A 711 -22.82 4.97 -23.16
C HIS A 711 -23.61 4.04 -24.08
N SER A 712 -24.77 4.46 -24.58
CA SER A 712 -25.50 3.68 -25.60
C SER A 712 -24.68 3.49 -26.88
N THR A 713 -23.90 4.50 -27.28
CA THR A 713 -22.99 4.41 -28.42
C THR A 713 -21.84 3.44 -28.12
N LEU A 714 -21.19 3.56 -26.96
CA LEU A 714 -20.10 2.66 -26.56
C LEU A 714 -20.55 1.20 -26.46
N GLN A 715 -21.71 0.91 -25.86
CA GLN A 715 -22.23 -0.46 -25.78
C GLN A 715 -22.55 -1.05 -27.16
N ALA A 716 -23.01 -0.22 -28.10
CA ALA A 716 -23.22 -0.65 -29.47
C ALA A 716 -21.90 -0.98 -30.19
N ILE A 717 -20.86 -0.18 -29.98
CA ILE A 717 -19.51 -0.44 -30.50
C ILE A 717 -18.97 -1.76 -29.92
N ALA A 718 -19.12 -1.96 -28.60
CA ALA A 718 -18.69 -3.19 -27.93
C ALA A 718 -19.45 -4.41 -28.47
N SER A 719 -20.76 -4.30 -28.64
CA SER A 719 -21.61 -5.36 -29.22
C SER A 719 -21.18 -5.71 -30.65
N GLY A 720 -20.82 -4.70 -31.46
CA GLY A 720 -20.28 -4.90 -32.80
C GLY A 720 -18.88 -5.54 -32.84
N SER A 721 -18.15 -5.52 -31.72
CA SER A 721 -16.75 -5.94 -31.60
C SER A 721 -16.57 -7.15 -30.69
N GLY A 722 -17.54 -8.06 -30.67
CA GLY A 722 -17.46 -9.31 -29.90
C GLY A 722 -17.61 -9.11 -28.38
N GLY A 723 -18.35 -8.09 -27.96
CA GLY A 723 -18.67 -7.81 -26.56
C GLY A 723 -17.61 -6.99 -25.80
N HIS A 724 -16.62 -6.42 -26.51
CA HIS A 724 -15.55 -5.61 -25.92
C HIS A 724 -15.37 -4.33 -26.71
N LEU A 725 -15.01 -3.23 -26.03
CA LEU A 725 -14.58 -2.02 -26.74
C LEU A 725 -13.27 -2.30 -27.51
N PRO A 726 -13.14 -1.84 -28.77
CA PRO A 726 -11.94 -2.02 -29.57
C PRO A 726 -10.83 -1.04 -29.16
N VAL A 727 -10.48 -1.07 -27.87
CA VAL A 727 -9.43 -0.22 -27.26
C VAL A 727 -8.26 -1.13 -26.91
N GLY A 728 -7.17 -0.99 -27.65
CA GLY A 728 -5.90 -1.65 -27.34
C GLY A 728 -5.28 -1.12 -26.03
N ASN A 729 -4.35 -1.89 -25.46
CA ASN A 729 -3.57 -1.48 -24.31
C ASN A 729 -2.06 -1.60 -24.57
N THR A 730 -1.32 -0.61 -24.08
CA THR A 730 0.14 -0.70 -24.00
C THR A 730 0.55 -0.87 -22.54
N THR A 731 1.48 -1.80 -22.26
CA THR A 731 2.04 -1.99 -20.92
C THR A 731 3.39 -1.31 -20.78
N THR A 732 3.58 -0.52 -19.74
CA THR A 732 4.87 0.11 -19.36
C THR A 732 5.25 -0.31 -17.94
N GLN A 733 6.56 -0.33 -17.64
CA GLN A 733 7.10 -0.63 -16.32
C GLN A 733 7.75 0.62 -15.73
N VAL A 734 7.47 0.88 -14.45
CA VAL A 734 8.01 2.02 -13.68
C VAL A 734 8.54 1.52 -12.34
N TYR A 735 9.71 1.99 -11.92
CA TYR A 735 10.27 1.72 -10.59
C TYR A 735 9.81 2.78 -9.59
N LEU A 736 9.55 2.39 -8.35
CA LEU A 736 9.29 3.32 -7.25
C LEU A 736 10.48 3.39 -6.29
N PHE A 737 10.59 4.49 -5.56
CA PHE A 737 11.72 4.80 -4.69
C PHE A 737 11.26 5.19 -3.29
N ASP A 738 11.99 4.71 -2.28
CA ASP A 738 11.83 5.01 -0.85
C ASP A 738 13.16 5.61 -0.40
N ASP A 739 13.41 6.86 -0.82
CA ASP A 739 14.73 7.50 -0.77
C ASP A 739 14.70 8.95 -0.25
N GLY A 740 13.51 9.46 0.09
CA GLY A 740 13.31 10.83 0.52
C GLY A 740 13.51 11.91 -0.55
N LEU A 741 13.73 11.52 -1.82
CA LEU A 741 13.97 12.43 -2.95
C LEU A 741 12.85 12.41 -3.99
N HIS A 742 11.94 11.43 -3.93
CA HIS A 742 10.84 11.25 -4.89
C HIS A 742 9.45 11.64 -4.34
N ASP A 743 9.39 12.59 -3.40
CA ASP A 743 8.14 13.05 -2.77
C ASP A 743 7.33 11.90 -2.12
N ASP A 744 8.02 10.88 -1.60
CA ASP A 744 7.47 9.79 -0.80
C ASP A 744 6.97 10.25 0.58
N GLY A 745 7.42 11.42 1.04
CA GLY A 745 6.93 12.09 2.24
C GLY A 745 7.81 11.87 3.47
N ALA A 746 8.94 11.18 3.32
CA ALA A 746 9.94 10.96 4.36
C ALA A 746 11.30 11.54 3.93
N MET A 747 12.23 11.68 4.87
CA MET A 747 13.63 12.08 4.58
C MET A 747 14.58 10.88 4.52
N GLU A 748 14.14 9.73 5.03
CA GLU A 748 14.87 8.47 5.12
C GLU A 748 13.90 7.36 4.69
N PRO A 749 14.40 6.20 4.23
CA PRO A 749 13.54 5.08 3.86
C PRO A 749 12.59 4.72 5.00
N ASP A 750 11.29 4.65 4.73
CA ASP A 750 10.25 4.35 5.72
C ASP A 750 9.23 3.30 5.24
N GLY A 751 9.51 2.65 4.10
CA GLY A 751 8.66 1.67 3.45
C GLY A 751 7.57 2.28 2.58
N ASN A 752 7.51 3.61 2.44
CA ASN A 752 6.63 4.27 1.47
C ASN A 752 7.41 4.60 0.21
N TYR A 753 6.97 4.03 -0.91
CA TYR A 753 7.60 4.20 -2.19
C TYR A 753 6.80 5.20 -3.01
N ASN A 754 7.47 6.11 -3.71
CA ASN A 754 6.85 7.00 -4.68
C ASN A 754 7.66 7.13 -5.98
N HIS A 755 6.97 7.45 -7.06
CA HIS A 755 7.55 8.02 -8.28
C HIS A 755 6.50 8.84 -9.02
N ARG A 756 6.77 10.13 -9.20
CA ARG A 756 5.92 11.03 -9.97
C ARG A 756 6.17 10.91 -11.47
N VAL A 757 5.15 10.52 -12.23
CA VAL A 757 5.20 10.35 -13.70
C VAL A 757 4.33 11.39 -14.40
N THR A 758 4.92 12.23 -15.26
CA THR A 758 4.19 13.35 -15.92
C THR A 758 3.47 12.96 -17.21
N ASP A 759 3.95 11.93 -17.92
CA ASP A 759 3.53 11.61 -19.29
C ASP A 759 2.69 10.33 -19.37
N LEU A 760 2.06 9.94 -18.26
CA LEU A 760 1.31 8.70 -18.15
C LEU A 760 -0.10 8.80 -18.76
N THR A 761 -0.83 9.87 -18.40
CA THR A 761 -2.27 10.11 -18.65
C THR A 761 -2.55 10.64 -20.06
N ARG A 762 -2.06 9.94 -21.09
CA ARG A 762 -2.11 10.42 -22.49
C ARG A 762 -3.46 10.24 -23.17
N VAL A 763 -4.27 9.31 -22.68
CA VAL A 763 -5.54 8.90 -23.27
C VAL A 763 -6.54 8.71 -22.15
N GLU A 764 -7.79 9.14 -22.34
CA GLU A 764 -8.87 8.88 -21.37
C GLU A 764 -9.20 7.38 -21.29
N GLY A 765 -9.80 6.97 -20.17
CA GLY A 765 -10.25 5.59 -19.95
C GLY A 765 -9.62 4.96 -18.71
N THR A 766 -9.90 3.67 -18.51
CA THR A 766 -9.45 2.95 -17.31
C THR A 766 -8.05 2.34 -17.47
N TYR A 767 -7.12 2.79 -16.63
CA TYR A 767 -5.75 2.28 -16.50
C TYR A 767 -5.73 1.17 -15.45
N GLN A 768 -4.94 0.12 -15.70
CA GLN A 768 -4.75 -1.00 -14.76
C GLN A 768 -3.32 -1.03 -14.26
N PHE A 769 -3.16 -1.17 -12.95
CA PHE A 769 -1.87 -1.14 -12.28
C PHE A 769 -1.63 -2.46 -11.54
N ARG A 770 -0.39 -2.96 -11.65
CA ARG A 770 0.13 -4.12 -10.92
C ARG A 770 1.45 -3.73 -10.29
N ALA A 771 1.46 -3.52 -8.99
CA ALA A 771 2.69 -3.31 -8.23
C ALA A 771 3.24 -4.66 -7.75
N ILE A 772 4.56 -4.84 -7.87
CA ILE A 772 5.31 -6.00 -7.41
C ILE A 772 6.44 -5.45 -6.53
N ALA A 773 6.44 -5.83 -5.26
CA ALA A 773 7.56 -5.62 -4.37
C ALA A 773 8.35 -6.93 -4.27
N THR A 774 9.68 -6.84 -4.35
CA THR A 774 10.60 -7.94 -4.05
C THR A 774 11.46 -7.51 -2.88
N TYR A 775 11.62 -8.36 -1.87
CA TYR A 775 12.33 -8.04 -0.63
C TYR A 775 12.99 -9.27 -0.01
N GLY A 776 14.02 -9.04 0.82
CA GLY A 776 14.74 -10.08 1.55
C GLY A 776 16.04 -10.57 0.87
N THR A 777 17.17 -10.43 1.58
CA THR A 777 18.50 -10.80 1.09
C THR A 777 18.83 -12.29 1.22
N GLN A 778 18.43 -12.95 2.32
CA GLN A 778 18.68 -14.38 2.54
C GLN A 778 17.54 -15.27 2.03
N CYS A 779 16.33 -14.71 2.00
CA CYS A 779 15.13 -15.32 1.47
C CYS A 779 14.38 -14.22 0.74
N SER A 780 14.39 -14.27 -0.60
CA SER A 780 13.72 -13.28 -1.45
C SER A 780 12.27 -13.69 -1.63
N ALA A 781 11.33 -12.85 -1.22
CA ALA A 781 9.90 -13.04 -1.45
C ALA A 781 9.30 -11.87 -2.22
N THR A 782 8.10 -12.07 -2.74
CA THR A 782 7.33 -11.04 -3.46
C THR A 782 6.05 -10.67 -2.72
N ARG A 783 5.59 -9.44 -2.97
CA ARG A 783 4.22 -8.98 -2.68
C ARG A 783 3.64 -8.30 -3.90
N GLU A 784 2.35 -8.51 -4.12
CA GLU A 784 1.64 -7.93 -5.26
C GLU A 784 0.38 -7.17 -4.84
N ALA A 785 0.15 -6.04 -5.51
CA ALA A 785 -1.04 -5.20 -5.31
C ALA A 785 -1.62 -4.78 -6.67
N HIS A 786 -2.94 -4.73 -6.75
CA HIS A 786 -3.70 -4.44 -7.97
C HIS A 786 -4.73 -3.37 -7.73
N TRP A 787 -4.80 -2.40 -8.65
CA TRP A 787 -5.85 -1.39 -8.67
C TRP A 787 -6.05 -0.87 -10.09
N SER A 788 -7.14 -0.13 -10.28
CA SER A 788 -7.50 0.55 -11.52
C SER A 788 -7.79 2.02 -11.22
N VAL A 789 -7.46 2.88 -12.17
CA VAL A 789 -7.76 4.32 -12.09
C VAL A 789 -8.36 4.74 -13.42
N HIS A 790 -9.52 5.41 -13.37
CA HIS A 790 -10.08 6.04 -14.55
C HIS A 790 -9.52 7.45 -14.74
N VAL A 791 -9.08 7.76 -15.97
CA VAL A 791 -8.59 9.08 -16.37
C VAL A 791 -9.62 9.74 -17.28
N GLU A 792 -10.11 10.91 -16.90
CA GLU A 792 -11.08 11.71 -17.66
C GLU A 792 -10.37 12.63 -18.68
N PRO A 793 -11.03 13.09 -19.75
CA PRO A 793 -10.41 14.00 -20.70
C PRO A 793 -10.32 15.41 -20.10
N GLY A 794 -9.11 15.96 -20.00
CA GLY A 794 -8.86 17.32 -19.52
C GLY A 794 -8.94 18.33 -20.66
N ILE A 795 -9.96 19.18 -20.67
CA ILE A 795 -10.13 20.21 -21.71
C ILE A 795 -8.94 21.17 -21.67
N ASP A 796 -8.26 21.32 -22.80
CA ASP A 796 -7.13 22.24 -22.98
C ASP A 796 -7.52 23.38 -23.93
N PRO A 797 -7.40 24.66 -23.50
CA PRO A 797 -7.80 25.80 -24.31
C PRO A 797 -6.87 26.05 -25.52
N GLY A 798 -5.63 25.56 -25.47
CA GLY A 798 -4.67 25.71 -26.57
C GLY A 798 -4.90 24.73 -27.73
N ARG A 799 -5.55 23.59 -27.46
CA ARG A 799 -5.92 22.57 -28.44
C ARG A 799 -7.38 22.59 -28.85
N SER A 800 -8.26 23.13 -28.00
CA SER A 800 -9.69 23.23 -28.28
C SER A 800 -9.98 24.29 -29.34
N GLU A 801 -10.86 23.96 -30.29
CA GLU A 801 -11.30 24.91 -31.32
C GLU A 801 -12.54 25.67 -30.82
N VAL A 802 -12.54 26.99 -31.01
CA VAL A 802 -13.68 27.84 -30.65
C VAL A 802 -14.00 28.73 -31.84
N THR A 803 -15.23 28.65 -32.33
CA THR A 803 -15.74 29.52 -33.40
C THR A 803 -16.95 30.28 -32.90
N LEU A 804 -17.05 31.55 -33.29
CA LEU A 804 -18.23 32.37 -33.03
C LEU A 804 -19.08 32.43 -34.30
N VAL A 805 -20.32 31.98 -34.21
CA VAL A 805 -21.29 31.94 -35.32
C VAL A 805 -22.56 32.70 -34.96
N ASP A 806 -23.41 32.93 -35.95
CA ASP A 806 -24.74 33.55 -35.81
C ASP A 806 -24.74 34.90 -35.08
N VAL A 807 -23.71 35.72 -35.34
CA VAL A 807 -23.57 37.04 -34.73
C VAL A 807 -24.66 37.99 -35.25
N ALA A 808 -25.45 38.54 -34.34
CA ALA A 808 -26.53 39.48 -34.64
C ALA A 808 -26.52 40.66 -33.66
N PRO A 809 -27.01 41.85 -34.07
CA PRO A 809 -27.21 42.96 -33.15
C PRO A 809 -28.28 42.62 -32.10
N GLY A 810 -27.93 42.79 -30.83
CA GLY A 810 -28.81 42.60 -29.68
C GLY A 810 -29.50 43.91 -29.26
N ALA A 811 -30.02 43.94 -28.04
CA ALA A 811 -30.67 45.14 -27.51
C ALA A 811 -29.63 46.21 -27.10
N GLY A 812 -29.76 47.43 -27.61
CA GLY A 812 -28.88 48.55 -27.25
C GLY A 812 -27.49 48.44 -27.90
N THR A 813 -26.42 48.44 -27.10
CA THR A 813 -25.02 48.28 -27.57
C THR A 813 -24.55 46.82 -27.59
N LEU A 814 -25.41 45.88 -27.21
CA LEU A 814 -25.09 44.46 -27.12
C LEU A 814 -25.17 43.77 -28.48
N SER A 815 -24.37 42.72 -28.66
CA SER A 815 -24.46 41.74 -29.74
C SER A 815 -24.72 40.36 -29.15
N THR A 816 -25.48 39.54 -29.86
CA THR A 816 -25.72 38.14 -29.53
C THR A 816 -24.98 37.24 -30.52
N GLY A 817 -24.58 36.05 -30.09
CA GLY A 817 -23.94 35.06 -30.95
C GLY A 817 -23.86 33.70 -30.26
N VAL A 818 -23.39 32.70 -31.01
CA VAL A 818 -23.22 31.32 -30.50
C VAL A 818 -21.74 30.94 -30.58
N LEU A 819 -21.15 30.61 -29.44
CA LEU A 819 -19.84 29.99 -29.38
C LEU A 819 -20.02 28.49 -29.63
N VAL A 820 -19.38 27.97 -30.68
CA VAL A 820 -19.24 26.54 -30.94
C VAL A 820 -17.85 26.13 -30.47
N ILE A 821 -17.80 25.33 -29.41
CA ILE A 821 -16.58 24.82 -28.78
C ILE A 821 -16.41 23.36 -29.18
N VAL A 822 -15.29 23.00 -29.81
CA VAL A 822 -14.89 21.61 -30.07
C VAL A 822 -13.74 21.26 -29.12
N PRO A 823 -14.06 20.74 -27.92
CA PRO A 823 -13.06 20.55 -26.87
C PRO A 823 -12.12 19.39 -27.18
N ARG A 824 -10.83 19.62 -26.93
CA ARG A 824 -9.75 18.64 -27.03
C ARG A 824 -8.90 18.68 -25.79
N ASP A 825 -8.24 17.57 -25.50
CA ASP A 825 -7.22 17.54 -24.47
C ASP A 825 -5.86 18.06 -24.96
N VAL A 826 -4.89 18.14 -24.03
CA VAL A 826 -3.54 18.65 -24.31
C VAL A 826 -2.79 17.84 -25.39
N TYR A 827 -3.17 16.57 -25.58
CA TYR A 827 -2.61 15.67 -26.59
C TYR A 827 -3.38 15.71 -27.92
N GLY A 828 -4.48 16.47 -27.99
CA GLY A 828 -5.33 16.64 -29.17
C GLY A 828 -6.44 15.61 -29.30
N ASN A 829 -6.61 14.71 -28.33
CA ASN A 829 -7.72 13.76 -28.34
C ASN A 829 -9.04 14.52 -28.20
N PRO A 830 -10.07 14.16 -28.97
CA PRO A 830 -11.38 14.77 -28.82
C PRO A 830 -12.06 14.29 -27.53
N VAL A 831 -12.70 15.20 -26.79
CA VAL A 831 -13.64 14.81 -25.71
C VAL A 831 -14.81 14.00 -26.27
N GLY A 832 -15.16 14.26 -27.53
CA GLY A 832 -16.23 13.58 -28.25
C GLY A 832 -17.63 14.10 -27.91
N PRO A 833 -18.65 13.64 -28.66
CA PRO A 833 -20.03 14.01 -28.42
C PRO A 833 -20.62 13.24 -27.22
N GLY A 834 -21.70 13.76 -26.64
CA GLY A 834 -22.47 13.11 -25.57
C GLY A 834 -21.92 13.35 -24.17
N ARG A 835 -20.99 14.29 -24.00
CA ARG A 835 -20.18 14.50 -22.78
C ARG A 835 -20.37 15.90 -22.18
N GLY A 836 -21.55 16.49 -22.35
CA GLY A 836 -21.86 17.83 -21.85
C GLY A 836 -21.96 17.94 -20.32
N ASP A 837 -21.96 16.80 -19.62
CA ASP A 837 -21.94 16.68 -18.16
C ASP A 837 -20.53 16.76 -17.56
N LEU A 838 -19.47 16.60 -18.37
CA LEU A 838 -18.08 16.67 -17.90
C LEU A 838 -17.63 18.08 -17.49
N PHE A 839 -18.34 19.12 -17.95
CA PHE A 839 -17.96 20.51 -17.70
C PHE A 839 -19.17 21.43 -17.60
N THR A 840 -18.96 22.57 -16.94
CA THR A 840 -19.92 23.68 -16.94
C THR A 840 -19.24 24.93 -17.49
N VAL A 841 -20.03 25.93 -17.89
CA VAL A 841 -19.51 27.19 -18.41
C VAL A 841 -19.98 28.38 -17.58
N SER A 842 -19.10 29.35 -17.38
CA SER A 842 -19.46 30.65 -16.82
C SER A 842 -18.98 31.78 -17.73
N PRO A 843 -19.66 32.94 -17.73
CA PRO A 843 -19.25 34.06 -18.59
C PRO A 843 -17.87 34.62 -18.22
N MET A 844 -17.13 35.09 -19.22
CA MET A 844 -16.02 36.04 -19.01
C MET A 844 -16.55 37.43 -18.60
N PRO A 845 -15.71 38.32 -18.04
CA PRO A 845 -16.10 39.70 -17.79
C PRO A 845 -16.68 40.38 -19.05
N ALA A 846 -17.81 41.09 -18.88
CA ALA A 846 -18.57 41.77 -19.94
C ALA A 846 -19.20 40.85 -21.02
N VAL A 847 -19.28 39.54 -20.75
CA VAL A 847 -20.06 38.56 -21.51
C VAL A 847 -21.20 38.03 -20.63
N HIS A 848 -22.34 37.69 -21.23
CA HIS A 848 -23.47 37.03 -20.60
C HIS A 848 -23.75 35.72 -21.33
N VAL A 849 -23.89 34.61 -20.59
CA VAL A 849 -24.28 33.31 -21.17
C VAL A 849 -25.81 33.20 -21.14
N VAL A 850 -26.41 32.84 -22.28
CA VAL A 850 -27.85 32.78 -22.49
C VAL A 850 -28.29 31.33 -22.67
N GLY A 851 -28.78 30.72 -21.59
CA GLY A 851 -29.27 29.33 -21.62
C GLY A 851 -28.18 28.26 -21.39
N PRO A 852 -28.54 26.97 -21.42
CA PRO A 852 -27.63 25.87 -21.14
C PRO A 852 -26.71 25.58 -22.33
N VAL A 853 -25.58 24.91 -22.05
CA VAL A 853 -24.72 24.32 -23.08
C VAL A 853 -25.51 23.27 -23.84
N ARG A 854 -25.46 23.30 -25.17
CA ARG A 854 -26.14 22.33 -26.03
C ARG A 854 -25.12 21.51 -26.82
N ASP A 855 -25.18 20.20 -26.64
CA ASP A 855 -24.40 19.26 -27.44
C ASP A 855 -24.98 19.16 -28.87
N ARG A 856 -24.11 19.28 -29.87
CA ARG A 856 -24.47 19.15 -31.30
C ARG A 856 -24.43 17.71 -31.80
N GLY A 857 -23.87 16.79 -31.02
CA GLY A 857 -23.72 15.37 -31.35
C GLY A 857 -22.60 15.04 -32.35
N ASP A 858 -21.86 16.05 -32.80
CA ASP A 858 -20.69 15.93 -33.69
C ASP A 858 -19.35 16.15 -32.96
N GLY A 859 -19.40 16.31 -31.64
CA GLY A 859 -18.26 16.62 -30.77
C GLY A 859 -18.11 18.11 -30.45
N GLY A 860 -18.94 18.97 -31.05
CA GLY A 860 -19.06 20.40 -30.72
C GLY A 860 -20.17 20.70 -29.72
N TYR A 861 -19.98 21.76 -28.93
CA TYR A 861 -20.91 22.25 -27.91
C TYR A 861 -21.23 23.72 -28.16
N GLU A 862 -22.52 24.05 -28.20
CA GLU A 862 -23.03 25.41 -28.41
C GLU A 862 -23.25 26.12 -27.07
N VAL A 863 -22.73 27.35 -26.97
CA VAL A 863 -22.96 28.27 -25.85
C VAL A 863 -23.44 29.60 -26.42
N SER A 864 -24.70 29.92 -26.20
CA SER A 864 -25.23 31.23 -26.64
C SER A 864 -24.74 32.33 -25.70
N VAL A 865 -24.25 33.43 -26.26
CA VAL A 865 -23.66 34.54 -25.52
C VAL A 865 -24.18 35.89 -25.99
N GLU A 866 -24.22 36.86 -25.08
CA GLU A 866 -24.54 38.25 -25.34
C GLU A 866 -23.43 39.13 -24.72
N TRP A 867 -22.86 40.07 -25.48
CA TRP A 867 -21.74 40.90 -25.01
C TRP A 867 -21.76 42.29 -25.66
N ASP A 868 -21.04 43.26 -25.09
CA ASP A 868 -20.83 44.58 -25.73
C ASP A 868 -19.53 44.55 -26.55
N PRO A 869 -19.59 44.63 -27.89
CA PRO A 869 -18.41 44.62 -28.74
C PRO A 869 -17.44 45.79 -28.50
N ASN A 870 -17.90 46.88 -27.88
CA ASN A 870 -17.05 48.02 -27.53
C ASN A 870 -16.18 47.75 -26.29
N LEU A 871 -16.58 46.80 -25.45
CA LEU A 871 -15.83 46.39 -24.26
C LEU A 871 -14.98 45.15 -24.51
N VAL A 872 -15.51 44.18 -25.26
CA VAL A 872 -14.86 42.90 -25.57
C VAL A 872 -15.04 42.61 -27.06
N ALA A 873 -13.93 42.55 -27.80
CA ALA A 873 -13.97 42.30 -29.25
C ALA A 873 -14.41 40.86 -29.57
N ASP A 874 -13.85 39.89 -28.85
CA ASP A 874 -14.14 38.46 -29.03
C ASP A 874 -14.70 37.89 -27.72
N PRO A 875 -15.98 37.49 -27.67
CA PRO A 875 -16.59 36.94 -26.45
C PRO A 875 -16.00 35.56 -26.15
N GLY A 876 -15.93 35.20 -24.87
CA GLY A 876 -15.48 33.87 -24.44
C GLY A 876 -16.13 33.45 -23.13
N VAL A 877 -15.86 32.21 -22.74
CA VAL A 877 -16.38 31.60 -21.51
C VAL A 877 -15.26 30.92 -20.73
N LEU A 878 -15.48 30.77 -19.43
CA LEU A 878 -14.68 29.93 -18.55
C LEU A 878 -15.30 28.53 -18.53
N VAL A 879 -14.52 27.51 -18.87
CA VAL A 879 -14.90 26.11 -18.77
C VAL A 879 -14.42 25.56 -17.44
N HIS A 880 -15.34 25.01 -16.66
CA HIS A 880 -15.08 24.44 -15.33
C HIS A 880 -15.21 22.92 -15.41
N GLN A 881 -14.15 22.20 -15.06
CA GLN A 881 -14.18 20.77 -14.78
C GLN A 881 -13.97 20.55 -13.28
N PRO A 882 -14.61 19.53 -12.67
CA PRO A 882 -14.39 19.22 -11.25
C PRO A 882 -12.91 19.08 -10.91
N ASP A 883 -12.50 19.55 -9.74
CA ASP A 883 -11.12 19.46 -9.23
C ASP A 883 -10.03 20.07 -10.15
N ARG A 884 -10.39 20.92 -11.13
CA ARG A 884 -9.47 21.67 -12.01
C ARG A 884 -9.73 23.18 -11.97
N ASP A 885 -8.68 23.94 -12.22
CA ASP A 885 -8.82 25.38 -12.47
C ASP A 885 -9.60 25.63 -13.77
N ALA A 886 -10.46 26.66 -13.75
CA ALA A 886 -11.26 27.03 -14.90
C ALA A 886 -10.36 27.53 -16.05
N VAL A 887 -10.61 27.04 -17.27
CA VAL A 887 -9.86 27.43 -18.47
C VAL A 887 -10.66 28.42 -19.30
N VAL A 888 -9.99 29.45 -19.81
CA VAL A 888 -10.63 30.44 -20.70
C VAL A 888 -10.64 29.89 -22.12
N VAL A 889 -11.82 29.80 -22.71
CA VAL A 889 -12.00 29.46 -24.12
C VAL A 889 -12.67 30.63 -24.85
N SER A 890 -12.00 31.13 -25.87
CA SER A 890 -12.46 32.23 -26.71
C SER A 890 -12.08 31.95 -28.15
N PRO A 891 -12.80 32.50 -29.14
CA PRO A 891 -12.36 32.45 -30.53
C PRO A 891 -10.91 32.93 -30.62
N GLN A 892 -10.05 32.13 -31.24
CA GLN A 892 -8.69 32.60 -31.47
C GLN A 892 -8.77 33.76 -32.48
N PRO A 893 -8.08 34.88 -32.24
CA PRO A 893 -8.04 35.95 -33.21
C PRO A 893 -7.43 35.38 -34.49
N ALA A 894 -8.18 35.42 -35.59
CA ALA A 894 -7.65 35.08 -36.91
C ALA A 894 -6.28 35.75 -37.04
N PRO A 895 -5.22 35.04 -37.48
CA PRO A 895 -3.88 35.60 -37.55
C PRO A 895 -3.97 36.94 -38.28
N ARG A 896 -3.80 38.03 -37.53
CA ARG A 896 -3.96 39.37 -38.09
C ARG A 896 -2.90 39.48 -39.18
N CYS A 897 -3.31 39.47 -40.44
CA CYS A 897 -2.50 39.97 -41.54
C CYS A 897 -2.16 41.43 -41.22
N ARG A 898 -1.06 41.64 -40.48
CA ARG A 898 -0.48 42.96 -40.18
C ARG A 898 0.23 43.51 -41.42
N HIS A 899 -0.39 43.40 -42.59
CA HIS A 899 -0.01 44.19 -43.74
C HIS A 899 -1.28 44.79 -44.33
N ARG A 900 -1.49 46.09 -44.07
CA ARG A 900 -2.29 46.91 -44.96
C ARG A 900 -1.71 46.69 -46.35
N CYS A 901 -2.49 46.12 -47.27
CA CYS A 901 -2.19 46.21 -48.69
C CYS A 901 -2.12 47.69 -49.06
N HIS A 902 -0.91 48.25 -49.05
CA HIS A 902 -0.67 49.49 -49.75
C HIS A 902 -0.91 49.18 -51.23
N ARG A 903 -1.97 49.78 -51.77
CA ARG A 903 -2.28 49.83 -53.20
C ARG A 903 -1.02 50.30 -53.95
N THR A 904 -0.17 49.38 -54.43
CA THR A 904 0.69 49.57 -55.62
C THR A 904 1.58 48.39 -56.05
N ASP A 905 1.57 47.20 -55.43
CA ASP A 905 2.39 46.09 -55.97
C ASP A 905 1.72 44.71 -55.87
N CYS A 906 1.20 44.22 -57.00
CA CYS A 906 0.53 42.93 -57.14
C CYS A 906 1.47 41.80 -57.62
N ARG A 907 2.73 41.76 -57.16
CA ARG A 907 3.71 40.73 -57.57
C ARG A 907 3.99 39.63 -56.54
N ARG A 908 3.37 39.67 -55.34
CA ARG A 908 3.43 38.58 -54.34
C ARG A 908 2.13 37.77 -54.07
N PRO A 909 1.14 37.61 -54.98
CA PRO A 909 -0.15 37.02 -54.60
C PRO A 909 -0.10 35.54 -54.18
N ALA A 910 0.81 34.74 -54.78
CA ALA A 910 0.82 33.29 -54.56
C ALA A 910 1.28 32.90 -53.15
N GLY A 911 2.33 33.56 -52.63
CA GLY A 911 2.87 33.27 -51.29
C GLY A 911 1.95 33.75 -50.15
N ASP A 912 1.08 34.73 -50.42
CA ASP A 912 0.12 35.22 -49.43
C ASP A 912 -1.18 34.39 -49.45
N LEU A 913 -1.59 33.87 -50.62
CA LEU A 913 -2.71 32.93 -50.74
C LEU A 913 -2.39 31.57 -50.10
N LEU A 914 -1.18 31.05 -50.31
CA LEU A 914 -0.74 29.78 -49.70
C LEU A 914 -0.65 29.88 -48.17
N ARG A 915 -0.27 31.06 -47.66
CA ARG A 915 -0.30 31.38 -46.23
C ARG A 915 -1.70 31.46 -45.65
N CYS A 916 -2.64 32.08 -46.36
CA CYS A 916 -4.04 32.10 -45.95
C CYS A 916 -4.70 30.70 -45.96
N LEU A 917 -4.16 29.75 -46.73
CA LEU A 917 -4.62 28.36 -46.76
C LEU A 917 -3.88 27.45 -45.75
N GLY A 918 -2.98 28.01 -44.92
CA GLY A 918 -2.29 27.28 -43.86
C GLY A 918 -1.16 26.35 -44.33
N MET A 919 -0.57 26.61 -45.50
CA MET A 919 0.46 25.75 -46.12
C MET A 919 1.89 26.30 -45.94
N ASP A 920 2.25 26.67 -44.72
CA ASP A 920 3.43 27.51 -44.45
C ASP A 920 4.78 26.78 -44.49
N GLU A 921 4.79 25.44 -44.43
CA GLU A 921 6.03 24.63 -44.42
C GLU A 921 5.91 23.36 -45.26
N ALA A 922 5.79 23.51 -46.58
CA ALA A 922 6.01 22.39 -47.50
C ALA A 922 6.94 22.84 -48.63
N ASP A 923 7.95 22.01 -48.95
CA ASP A 923 8.79 22.12 -50.13
C ASP A 923 7.95 21.89 -51.41
N ILE A 924 7.08 22.85 -51.72
CA ILE A 924 6.19 22.83 -52.88
C ILE A 924 6.94 23.45 -54.05
N SER A 925 7.28 22.63 -55.04
CA SER A 925 8.02 23.07 -56.23
C SER A 925 7.17 23.82 -57.26
N ALA A 926 5.85 23.57 -57.33
CA ALA A 926 4.90 24.32 -58.16
C ALA A 926 3.44 24.10 -57.72
N VAL A 927 2.61 25.15 -57.85
CA VAL A 927 1.15 25.11 -57.61
C VAL A 927 0.43 25.50 -58.90
N HIS A 928 -0.48 24.66 -59.37
CA HIS A 928 -1.34 24.94 -60.53
C HIS A 928 -2.79 25.11 -60.10
N ILE A 929 -3.29 26.35 -60.18
CA ILE A 929 -4.70 26.67 -59.95
C ILE A 929 -5.42 26.59 -61.31
N THR A 930 -6.39 25.69 -61.45
CA THR A 930 -7.08 25.42 -62.72
C THR A 930 -8.41 26.15 -62.89
N SER A 931 -9.04 26.60 -61.81
CA SER A 931 -10.14 27.58 -61.85
C SER A 931 -10.36 28.24 -60.48
N VAL A 932 -10.84 29.49 -60.49
CA VAL A 932 -11.26 30.23 -59.29
C VAL A 932 -12.70 30.69 -59.50
N ASN A 933 -13.62 30.27 -58.63
CA ASN A 933 -15.00 30.78 -58.62
C ASN A 933 -15.15 31.82 -57.50
N LEU A 934 -15.36 33.07 -57.89
CA LEU A 934 -15.62 34.17 -56.97
C LEU A 934 -17.10 34.56 -57.09
N ARG A 935 -17.82 34.56 -55.97
CA ARG A 935 -19.17 35.13 -55.88
C ARG A 935 -19.09 36.37 -55.00
N VAL A 936 -19.50 37.51 -55.55
CA VAL A 936 -19.53 38.79 -54.85
C VAL A 936 -20.95 39.31 -54.97
N ASP A 937 -21.66 39.35 -53.84
CA ASP A 937 -22.96 40.03 -53.76
C ASP A 937 -22.69 41.49 -53.37
N LEU A 938 -23.16 42.43 -54.19
CA LEU A 938 -23.02 43.87 -53.97
C LEU A 938 -24.41 44.46 -53.70
N GLU A 939 -24.56 45.19 -52.59
CA GLU A 939 -25.74 46.01 -52.33
C GLU A 939 -25.67 47.31 -53.15
N ASP A 940 -26.71 47.54 -53.96
CA ASP A 940 -26.79 48.63 -54.92
C ASP A 940 -27.45 49.87 -54.29
N SER A 941 -26.76 51.02 -54.28
CA SER A 941 -27.36 52.30 -53.90
C SER A 941 -27.10 53.40 -54.94
N HIS A 942 -28.22 53.85 -55.55
CA HIS A 942 -28.48 55.09 -56.29
C HIS A 942 -27.98 55.31 -57.76
N HIS A 943 -28.95 55.16 -58.69
CA HIS A 943 -29.33 55.90 -59.94
C HIS A 943 -28.57 57.18 -60.43
N PRO A 944 -28.74 57.69 -61.70
CA PRO A 944 -29.66 57.30 -62.81
C PRO A 944 -29.13 57.38 -64.30
N ALA A 945 -29.99 56.87 -65.22
CA ALA A 945 -30.31 57.31 -66.61
C ALA A 945 -29.41 57.02 -67.87
N HIS A 946 -29.93 56.09 -68.72
CA HIS A 946 -30.09 56.10 -70.22
C HIS A 946 -28.88 56.24 -71.21
N PRO A 947 -29.03 55.88 -72.52
CA PRO A 947 -29.55 54.66 -73.16
C PRO A 947 -28.66 54.14 -74.33
N THR A 948 -29.15 53.12 -75.08
CA THR A 948 -28.62 52.55 -76.36
C THR A 948 -27.49 51.52 -76.19
N GLY A 949 -27.40 50.40 -76.91
CA GLY A 949 -28.15 49.81 -78.01
C GLY A 949 -27.39 48.56 -78.50
N LYS A 950 -28.12 47.48 -78.77
CA LYS A 950 -27.83 46.30 -79.62
C LYS A 950 -26.40 45.74 -79.79
N SER A 951 -26.39 44.40 -79.66
CA SER A 951 -25.72 43.39 -80.50
C SER A 951 -24.22 43.15 -80.36
N GLY A 952 -23.86 41.88 -80.14
CA GLY A 952 -22.56 41.33 -80.52
C GLY A 952 -21.87 40.50 -79.43
N THR A 953 -22.25 39.23 -79.33
CA THR A 953 -21.36 38.13 -78.89
C THR A 953 -20.09 38.03 -79.77
N PRO A 954 -19.07 37.19 -79.47
CA PRO A 954 -18.61 36.59 -78.22
C PRO A 954 -17.06 36.72 -78.05
N GLY A 955 -16.52 36.21 -76.93
CA GLY A 955 -15.07 36.00 -76.73
C GLY A 955 -14.51 36.95 -75.67
N CYS A 956 -13.69 36.53 -74.71
CA CYS A 956 -12.80 35.39 -74.68
C CYS A 956 -12.88 34.73 -73.31
N GLY A 957 -12.79 33.40 -73.29
CA GLY A 957 -12.28 32.72 -72.12
C GLY A 957 -10.86 33.19 -71.83
N CYS A 958 -10.60 33.49 -70.57
CA CYS A 958 -9.27 33.38 -70.00
C CYS A 958 -9.45 32.64 -68.67
N SER A 959 -8.78 31.49 -68.64
CA SER A 959 -8.34 30.69 -67.50
C SER A 959 -8.11 31.45 -66.21
#